data_AF-A0A093YHT4-F1
#
_entry.id   AF-A0A093YHT4-F1
#
_cell.length_a   1.000
_cell.length_b   1.000
_cell.length_c   1.000
_cell.angle_alpha   90.00
_cell.angle_beta   90.00
_cell.angle_gamma   90.00
#
_symmetry.space_group_name_H-M   'P 1'
#
loop_
_entity.id
_entity.type
_entity.pdbx_description
1 polymer ?
#
loop_
_entity_poly.entity_id
_entity_poly.type
_entity_poly.pdbx_seq_one_letter_code
_entity_poly.pdbx_strand_id
1 'polypeptide(L)'
;MLTINKQQERHQAIAYNETGNYYTFSNIRYAQPPTGELRFRAPQPPKVNKTSVQNGNFTATCAQGIPIWQGNILGVVGSYLAGKPYTESGFEADVANASFPIPDVNEGSSEDCLFLDVYALKKPFHREAKLAPVLVWIHGGGVVLGSKTGTGNDDYDPAGLIHASQLGNSEGVIFVALNYRLGALGWLAGPTLESDGTANAGLYDQRMALDWIQDNIHLFGGDKNRVTLMGESAGGSSAILHMTAFGGLKGPAPFAQAIMQSPGYIPQPGNIRSEDTFNDFLTFLNVSTLDEARRLPESVIIEANSKQIQTHASNSSYLYSPTIDGAIIPAFPGRLLQDGRFDHSVKVMTGYNVGEGLFFADPSVQSNSAFAAWLSGVLPNIIPSAADYITDTLYPPTFDGSQGYFNQFERQGALFADLVFLCNTVFVADALDGKNYAYEFSVPPGLHTQDLAFTFAFGEKTIAPLNATIAAAMQEYITSFAINGVPTAHTASLPRIPTYGPSRTLLSITDSGIATAKDNINTQRSKRDQIIHKRPHRKVRTGCIECKSRKIKCNEGRPQCALCKRYSTSCIYPTSRDASASSSQSPVNRDVISSQPPLEELQLGIPRDLSDQTTDLQVESLELLHHWTTYAYHGFGDKPEDRIAWQVDIPQIACKQPFLMRGILAVSALHMSHVRPEQQKKYLMLAVHHQNLALPSYRYVIDDFRNKMTEENCHAVIGFASLTSAYAFADPHPLGSTAFAGVSPRTGVPEWLLLLRGARQILNVGRDWIAKGPMAFQLRTVPPGDIDLTYNPDDARLATLEDLFDRKYLACHISEEDAAVYRTTLRLLRETFAIPFLPHQILGVKLSMFTWAEHIPQRYLELLGDLKPQALILLAHFCVLLEEGGAHYWYMEGAAKRLISALNGVLDDEWKPWIAWPLEKINIIDV
;
A
#
# COMPACT_ATOMS: atom_id res chain seq x y z
N MET A 1 -32.08 31.28 10.50
CA MET A 1 -31.11 31.55 9.41
C MET A 1 -29.75 31.82 10.03
N LEU A 2 -28.68 31.35 9.40
CA LEU A 2 -27.30 31.47 9.83
C LEU A 2 -26.45 32.03 8.67
N THR A 3 -25.39 32.79 8.96
CA THR A 3 -24.46 33.30 7.93
C THR A 3 -23.09 32.67 8.16
N ILE A 4 -22.52 32.03 7.13
CA ILE A 4 -21.17 31.46 7.16
C ILE A 4 -20.20 32.52 6.65
N ASN A 5 -19.48 33.16 7.58
CA ASN A 5 -18.73 34.39 7.31
C ASN A 5 -17.59 34.24 6.27
N LYS A 6 -16.90 33.09 6.21
CA LYS A 6 -15.81 32.86 5.23
C LYS A 6 -16.32 32.71 3.79
N GLN A 7 -17.52 32.16 3.61
CA GLN A 7 -18.13 31.91 2.29
C GLN A 7 -19.17 32.96 1.89
N GLN A 8 -19.52 33.88 2.80
CA GLN A 8 -20.61 34.85 2.69
C GLN A 8 -21.99 34.22 2.35
N GLU A 9 -22.17 32.92 2.61
CA GLU A 9 -23.42 32.21 2.34
C GLU A 9 -24.39 32.33 3.53
N ARG A 10 -25.68 32.53 3.25
CA ARG A 10 -26.76 32.45 4.25
C ARG A 10 -27.45 31.10 4.15
N HIS A 11 -27.53 30.38 5.26
CA HIS A 11 -28.16 29.07 5.36
C HIS A 11 -29.43 29.12 6.21
N GLN A 12 -30.49 28.48 5.73
CA GLN A 12 -31.74 28.30 6.46
C GLN A 12 -31.91 26.83 6.79
N ALA A 13 -32.27 26.53 8.04
CA ALA A 13 -32.63 25.17 8.44
C ALA A 13 -33.86 24.70 7.65
N ILE A 14 -33.80 23.49 7.11
CA ILE A 14 -34.88 22.88 6.34
C ILE A 14 -35.99 22.35 7.23
N ALA A 15 -35.65 21.92 8.44
CA ALA A 15 -36.58 21.36 9.41
C ALA A 15 -36.14 21.65 10.86
N TYR A 16 -37.11 21.56 11.76
CA TYR A 16 -36.90 21.49 13.19
C TYR A 16 -37.56 20.22 13.71
N ASN A 17 -36.79 19.36 14.38
CA ASN A 17 -37.31 18.15 15.01
C ASN A 17 -37.69 18.48 16.46
N GLU A 18 -38.99 18.47 16.76
CA GLU A 18 -39.50 18.82 18.10
C GLU A 18 -39.08 17.79 19.16
N THR A 19 -39.12 16.50 18.81
CA THR A 19 -38.79 15.39 19.72
C THR A 19 -37.31 15.37 20.08
N GLY A 20 -36.43 15.58 19.11
CA GLY A 20 -34.98 15.63 19.30
C GLY A 20 -34.44 17.01 19.69
N ASN A 21 -35.26 18.07 19.58
CA ASN A 21 -34.92 19.46 19.88
C ASN A 21 -33.71 20.01 19.09
N TYR A 22 -33.68 19.78 17.78
CA TYR A 22 -32.60 20.20 16.88
C TYR A 22 -33.11 20.75 15.54
N TYR A 23 -32.29 21.59 14.91
CA TYR A 23 -32.46 22.11 13.56
C TYR A 23 -31.62 21.31 12.57
N THR A 24 -32.17 21.01 11.40
CA THR A 24 -31.43 20.37 10.31
C THR A 24 -31.04 21.43 9.28
N PHE A 25 -29.75 21.57 9.02
CA PHE A 25 -29.20 22.32 7.91
C PHE A 25 -28.65 21.31 6.90
N SER A 26 -29.38 21.08 5.82
CA SER A 26 -28.99 20.09 4.81
C SER A 26 -28.25 20.74 3.65
N ASN A 27 -27.41 19.96 2.98
CA ASN A 27 -26.70 20.29 1.76
C ASN A 27 -25.85 21.56 1.84
N ILE A 28 -25.07 21.70 2.91
CA ILE A 28 -24.04 22.74 3.02
C ILE A 28 -22.83 22.33 2.19
N ARG A 29 -22.42 23.19 1.26
CA ARG A 29 -21.28 22.94 0.36
C ARG A 29 -19.97 23.13 1.11
N TYR A 30 -19.17 22.08 1.21
CA TYR A 30 -17.83 22.16 1.80
C TYR A 30 -16.70 22.19 0.75
N ALA A 31 -16.98 21.82 -0.50
CA ALA A 31 -16.03 21.89 -1.62
C ALA A 31 -16.70 22.34 -2.94
N GLN A 32 -15.90 22.81 -3.90
CA GLN A 32 -16.37 23.06 -5.28
C GLN A 32 -16.89 21.77 -5.93
N PRO A 33 -17.83 21.88 -6.89
CA PRO A 33 -18.24 20.74 -7.70
C PRO A 33 -17.01 20.09 -8.36
N PRO A 34 -16.74 18.79 -8.14
CA PRO A 34 -15.59 18.10 -8.73
C PRO A 34 -15.87 17.67 -10.18
N THR A 35 -16.36 18.60 -11.01
CA THR A 35 -16.78 18.36 -12.40
C THR A 35 -15.81 18.97 -13.41
N GLY A 36 -15.88 18.50 -14.66
CA GLY A 36 -15.05 19.01 -15.76
C GLY A 36 -13.57 18.95 -15.41
N GLU A 37 -12.89 20.11 -15.40
CA GLU A 37 -11.48 20.19 -15.02
C GLU A 37 -11.20 19.73 -13.58
N LEU A 38 -12.14 19.85 -12.64
CA LEU A 38 -11.93 19.39 -11.26
C LEU A 38 -12.15 17.88 -11.09
N ARG A 39 -12.62 17.19 -12.14
CA ARG A 39 -12.84 15.75 -12.12
C ARG A 39 -11.53 15.00 -11.90
N PHE A 40 -11.59 13.99 -11.03
CA PHE A 40 -10.45 13.15 -10.59
C PHE A 40 -9.31 13.88 -9.85
N ARG A 41 -9.48 15.15 -9.49
CA ARG A 41 -8.49 15.94 -8.71
C ARG A 41 -8.92 16.06 -7.25
N ALA A 42 -7.98 16.44 -6.38
CA ALA A 42 -8.27 16.86 -5.01
C ALA A 42 -9.36 17.96 -4.98
N PRO A 43 -10.28 17.92 -3.99
CA PRO A 43 -11.31 18.93 -3.86
C PRO A 43 -10.71 20.31 -3.65
N GLN A 44 -11.44 21.34 -4.09
CA GLN A 44 -11.05 22.74 -3.95
C GLN A 44 -12.02 23.49 -3.04
N PRO A 45 -11.54 24.47 -2.25
CA PRO A 45 -12.41 25.26 -1.37
C PRO A 45 -13.55 25.94 -2.15
N PRO A 46 -14.78 26.02 -1.59
CA PRO A 46 -15.92 26.64 -2.25
C PRO A 46 -15.65 28.08 -2.68
N LYS A 47 -16.24 28.49 -3.80
CA LYS A 47 -16.15 29.89 -4.27
C LYS A 47 -16.99 30.80 -3.34
N VAL A 48 -16.47 32.00 -3.05
CA VAL A 48 -16.92 32.93 -1.99
C VAL A 48 -18.29 33.62 -2.27
N ASN A 49 -18.99 33.31 -3.37
CA ASN A 49 -20.08 34.17 -3.85
C ASN A 49 -21.41 33.45 -4.03
N LYS A 50 -22.24 33.40 -2.97
CA LYS A 50 -23.69 33.20 -3.08
C LYS A 50 -24.43 34.17 -2.17
N THR A 51 -24.96 35.23 -2.75
CA THR A 51 -25.81 36.21 -2.05
C THR A 51 -27.20 35.65 -1.71
N SER A 52 -27.59 34.50 -2.28
CA SER A 52 -28.89 33.85 -2.05
C SER A 52 -28.89 32.94 -0.82
N VAL A 53 -30.03 32.90 -0.12
CA VAL A 53 -30.26 31.99 1.00
C VAL A 53 -30.30 30.54 0.49
N GLN A 54 -29.44 29.70 1.02
CA GLN A 54 -29.42 28.26 0.77
C GLN A 54 -30.39 27.58 1.75
N ASN A 55 -31.34 26.80 1.23
CA ASN A 55 -32.31 26.03 2.03
C ASN A 55 -32.04 24.52 2.02
N GLY A 56 -31.07 24.06 1.22
CA GLY A 56 -30.67 22.67 1.14
C GLY A 56 -31.71 21.71 0.58
N ASN A 57 -32.76 22.19 -0.08
CA ASN A 57 -33.89 21.35 -0.53
C ASN A 57 -33.63 20.68 -1.89
N PHE A 58 -32.65 19.78 -1.94
CA PHE A 58 -32.35 18.95 -3.11
C PHE A 58 -31.66 17.65 -2.68
N THR A 59 -31.65 16.62 -3.53
CA THR A 59 -30.87 15.41 -3.26
C THR A 59 -29.42 15.66 -3.65
N ALA A 60 -28.49 15.33 -2.76
CA ALA A 60 -27.07 15.33 -3.06
C ALA A 60 -26.50 13.96 -2.71
N THR A 61 -26.31 13.12 -3.73
CA THR A 61 -25.72 11.79 -3.60
C THR A 61 -24.63 11.66 -4.63
N CYS A 62 -23.46 11.16 -4.23
CA CYS A 62 -22.36 10.94 -5.18
C CYS A 62 -22.66 9.78 -6.12
N ALA A 63 -22.03 9.80 -7.28
CA ALA A 63 -22.03 8.66 -8.20
C ALA A 63 -21.55 7.38 -7.51
N GLN A 64 -22.29 6.28 -7.68
CA GLN A 64 -22.07 5.04 -6.94
C GLN A 64 -22.38 3.81 -7.81
N GLY A 65 -22.12 2.61 -7.28
CA GLY A 65 -22.45 1.35 -7.92
C GLY A 65 -22.52 0.20 -6.91
N ILE A 66 -23.25 -0.87 -7.25
CA ILE A 66 -23.37 -2.08 -6.43
C ILE A 66 -22.73 -3.25 -7.19
N PRO A 67 -21.70 -3.91 -6.63
CA PRO A 67 -21.22 -5.20 -7.12
C PRO A 67 -22.32 -6.26 -7.13
N ILE A 68 -22.34 -7.15 -8.14
CA ILE A 68 -23.35 -8.21 -8.24
C ILE A 68 -23.39 -9.07 -6.96
N TRP A 69 -22.22 -9.47 -6.46
CA TRP A 69 -22.11 -10.26 -5.24
C TRP A 69 -22.73 -9.54 -4.02
N GLN A 70 -22.58 -8.22 -3.94
CA GLN A 70 -23.08 -7.42 -2.83
C GLN A 70 -24.61 -7.27 -2.88
N GLY A 71 -25.19 -7.08 -4.07
CA GLY A 71 -26.64 -7.04 -4.22
C GLY A 71 -27.29 -8.37 -3.80
N ASN A 72 -26.64 -9.48 -4.12
CA ASN A 72 -27.11 -10.81 -3.72
C ASN A 72 -27.09 -11.01 -2.20
N ILE A 73 -25.96 -10.73 -1.55
CA ILE A 73 -25.85 -10.90 -0.08
C ILE A 73 -26.77 -9.96 0.69
N LEU A 74 -26.94 -8.70 0.24
CA LEU A 74 -27.84 -7.75 0.91
C LEU A 74 -29.30 -8.21 0.87
N GLY A 75 -29.75 -8.80 -0.24
CA GLY A 75 -31.09 -9.39 -0.32
C GLY A 75 -31.29 -10.55 0.66
N VAL A 76 -30.27 -11.37 0.86
CA VAL A 76 -30.27 -12.45 1.86
C VAL A 76 -30.29 -11.87 3.27
N VAL A 77 -29.37 -10.95 3.60
CA VAL A 77 -29.30 -10.27 4.91
C VAL A 77 -30.63 -9.63 5.26
N GLY A 78 -31.27 -8.93 4.33
CA GLY A 78 -32.59 -8.34 4.53
C GLY A 78 -33.66 -9.36 4.94
N SER A 79 -33.62 -10.58 4.40
CA SER A 79 -34.54 -11.66 4.77
C SER A 79 -34.31 -12.18 6.20
N TYR A 80 -33.05 -12.23 6.65
CA TYR A 80 -32.71 -12.59 8.03
C TYR A 80 -33.08 -11.49 9.02
N LEU A 81 -32.84 -10.22 8.68
CA LEU A 81 -33.28 -9.08 9.48
C LEU A 81 -34.81 -9.01 9.58
N ALA A 82 -35.54 -9.47 8.55
CA ALA A 82 -37.00 -9.58 8.57
C ALA A 82 -37.55 -10.77 9.40
N GLY A 83 -36.69 -11.51 10.12
CA GLY A 83 -37.11 -12.54 11.07
C GLY A 83 -36.97 -13.99 10.57
N LYS A 84 -36.27 -14.23 9.46
CA LYS A 84 -35.89 -15.60 9.07
C LYS A 84 -34.94 -16.19 10.13
N PRO A 85 -35.21 -17.39 10.67
CA PRO A 85 -34.31 -18.03 11.64
C PRO A 85 -32.91 -18.23 11.06
N TYR A 86 -31.89 -17.82 11.81
CA TYR A 86 -30.49 -17.96 11.39
C TYR A 86 -29.91 -19.33 11.72
N THR A 87 -29.40 -20.01 10.70
CA THR A 87 -28.42 -21.09 10.80
C THR A 87 -27.33 -20.81 9.78
N GLU A 88 -26.07 -21.10 10.10
CA GLU A 88 -24.94 -20.84 9.19
C GLU A 88 -25.10 -21.56 7.85
N SER A 89 -25.47 -22.85 7.88
CA SER A 89 -25.74 -23.63 6.66
C SER A 89 -26.95 -23.14 5.87
N GLY A 90 -27.95 -22.57 6.56
CA GLY A 90 -29.11 -21.96 5.91
C GLY A 90 -28.71 -20.67 5.19
N PHE A 91 -27.88 -19.86 5.85
CA PHE A 91 -27.36 -18.61 5.29
C PHE A 91 -26.48 -18.90 4.07
N GLU A 92 -25.54 -19.82 4.16
CA GLU A 92 -24.70 -20.27 3.03
C GLU A 92 -25.57 -20.70 1.83
N ALA A 93 -26.59 -21.53 2.08
CA ALA A 93 -27.49 -22.01 1.03
C ALA A 93 -28.31 -20.89 0.39
N ASP A 94 -28.79 -19.93 1.18
CA ASP A 94 -29.51 -18.76 0.66
C ASP A 94 -28.62 -17.90 -0.23
N VAL A 95 -27.39 -17.62 0.21
CA VAL A 95 -26.40 -16.84 -0.57
C VAL A 95 -26.05 -17.55 -1.86
N ALA A 96 -25.87 -18.87 -1.83
CA ALA A 96 -25.57 -19.67 -3.02
C ALA A 96 -26.69 -19.61 -4.08
N ASN A 97 -27.93 -19.46 -3.65
CA ASN A 97 -29.11 -19.42 -4.52
C ASN A 97 -29.61 -17.99 -4.78
N ALA A 98 -28.96 -16.98 -4.22
CA ALA A 98 -29.38 -15.60 -4.30
C ALA A 98 -29.20 -15.05 -5.73
N SER A 99 -30.27 -14.45 -6.25
CA SER A 99 -30.24 -13.69 -7.49
C SER A 99 -31.19 -12.51 -7.31
N PHE A 100 -30.65 -11.38 -6.84
CA PHE A 100 -31.43 -10.17 -6.61
C PHE A 100 -31.21 -9.17 -7.76
N PRO A 101 -32.28 -8.51 -8.25
CA PRO A 101 -32.11 -7.45 -9.22
C PRO A 101 -31.34 -6.30 -8.57
N ILE A 102 -30.25 -5.87 -9.21
CA ILE A 102 -29.49 -4.72 -8.73
C ILE A 102 -30.31 -3.45 -8.99
N PRO A 103 -30.72 -2.69 -7.97
CA PRO A 103 -31.47 -1.46 -8.16
C PRO A 103 -30.60 -0.39 -8.81
N ASP A 104 -31.23 0.54 -9.55
CA ASP A 104 -30.54 1.73 -10.00
C ASP A 104 -30.33 2.69 -8.82
N VAL A 105 -29.09 2.72 -8.32
CA VAL A 105 -28.67 3.56 -7.18
C VAL A 105 -28.23 4.97 -7.58
N ASN A 106 -28.27 5.29 -8.88
CA ASN A 106 -27.85 6.60 -9.38
C ASN A 106 -29.03 7.49 -9.78
N GLU A 107 -30.28 7.10 -9.48
CA GLU A 107 -31.41 8.00 -9.62
C GLU A 107 -31.21 9.25 -8.75
N GLY A 108 -31.03 10.41 -9.38
CA GLY A 108 -30.77 11.68 -8.71
C GLY A 108 -29.34 11.84 -8.14
N SER A 109 -28.40 10.95 -8.49
CA SER A 109 -26.98 11.16 -8.16
C SER A 109 -26.33 12.20 -9.08
N SER A 110 -25.26 12.82 -8.61
CA SER A 110 -24.48 13.80 -9.35
C SER A 110 -23.01 13.76 -8.93
N GLU A 111 -22.11 14.15 -9.82
CA GLU A 111 -20.73 14.52 -9.50
C GLU A 111 -20.67 15.75 -8.58
N ASP A 112 -21.62 16.68 -8.69
CA ASP A 112 -21.75 17.78 -7.74
C ASP A 112 -22.42 17.30 -6.45
N CYS A 113 -21.65 16.56 -5.64
CA CYS A 113 -22.15 15.88 -4.45
C CYS A 113 -21.43 16.22 -3.14
N LEU A 114 -20.41 17.09 -3.17
CA LEU A 114 -19.55 17.43 -2.01
C LEU A 114 -20.24 18.39 -1.02
N PHE A 115 -21.22 17.82 -0.32
CA PHE A 115 -22.08 18.47 0.65
C PHE A 115 -22.11 17.72 1.98
N LEU A 116 -22.36 18.46 3.06
CA LEU A 116 -22.59 17.93 4.40
C LEU A 116 -23.87 18.48 5.01
N ASP A 117 -24.37 17.78 6.02
CA ASP A 117 -25.54 18.15 6.80
C ASP A 117 -25.13 18.40 8.24
N VAL A 118 -25.70 19.45 8.86
CA VAL A 118 -25.46 19.79 10.27
C VAL A 118 -26.78 19.76 11.03
N TYR A 119 -26.83 18.96 12.08
CA TYR A 119 -27.95 18.82 12.99
C TYR A 119 -27.62 19.60 14.26
N ALA A 120 -28.02 20.87 14.28
CA ALA A 120 -27.68 21.83 15.31
C ALA A 120 -28.70 21.82 16.44
N LEU A 121 -28.26 21.59 17.67
CA LEU A 121 -29.13 21.61 18.85
C LEU A 121 -29.74 22.99 19.09
N LYS A 122 -30.99 23.05 19.55
CA LYS A 122 -31.66 24.34 19.83
C LYS A 122 -30.95 25.15 20.92
N LYS A 123 -30.54 24.51 22.01
CA LYS A 123 -29.94 25.21 23.19
C LYS A 123 -28.61 25.91 22.84
N PRO A 124 -27.59 25.25 22.26
CA PRO A 124 -26.31 25.87 21.89
C PRO A 124 -26.41 26.90 20.76
N PHE A 125 -27.47 26.84 19.95
CA PHE A 125 -27.68 27.73 18.80
C PHE A 125 -28.07 29.17 19.20
N HIS A 126 -28.54 29.39 20.44
CA HIS A 126 -28.82 30.73 20.95
C HIS A 126 -27.55 31.36 21.55
N ARG A 127 -27.21 32.59 21.13
CA ARG A 127 -26.07 33.36 21.63
C ARG A 127 -26.09 33.35 23.16
N GLU A 128 -24.96 32.97 23.77
CA GLU A 128 -24.67 32.80 25.22
C GLU A 128 -24.65 31.35 25.77
N ALA A 129 -24.97 30.34 24.97
CA ALA A 129 -24.82 28.94 25.39
C ALA A 129 -23.39 28.38 25.21
N LYS A 130 -23.02 27.40 26.06
CA LYS A 130 -21.76 26.64 25.95
C LYS A 130 -21.75 25.83 24.65
N LEU A 131 -20.62 25.83 23.92
CA LEU A 131 -20.46 25.05 22.69
C LEU A 131 -20.53 23.55 22.97
N ALA A 132 -21.28 22.82 22.15
CA ALA A 132 -21.48 21.37 22.28
C ALA A 132 -20.39 20.58 21.54
N PRO A 133 -20.01 19.37 22.00
CA PRO A 133 -19.21 18.42 21.22
C PRO A 133 -19.84 18.12 19.85
N VAL A 134 -19.00 17.75 18.89
CA VAL A 134 -19.41 17.47 17.51
C VAL A 134 -19.14 16.00 17.21
N LEU A 135 -20.17 15.26 16.80
CA LEU A 135 -20.07 13.89 16.30
C LEU A 135 -20.19 13.91 14.77
N VAL A 136 -19.10 13.58 14.09
CA VAL A 136 -19.01 13.59 12.63
C VAL A 136 -19.15 12.16 12.12
N TRP A 137 -20.09 11.93 11.21
CA TRP A 137 -20.35 10.65 10.58
C TRP A 137 -19.76 10.57 9.17
N ILE A 138 -18.93 9.55 8.94
CA ILE A 138 -18.51 9.10 7.61
C ILE A 138 -19.14 7.74 7.35
N HIS A 139 -19.96 7.66 6.30
CA HIS A 139 -20.64 6.42 5.94
C HIS A 139 -19.69 5.37 5.35
N GLY A 140 -20.05 4.11 5.58
CA GLY A 140 -19.45 2.93 4.94
C GLY A 140 -20.01 2.69 3.52
N GLY A 141 -19.72 1.49 2.98
CA GLY A 141 -20.15 1.07 1.63
C GLY A 141 -18.99 0.71 0.69
N GLY A 142 -17.88 0.19 1.24
CA GLY A 142 -16.76 -0.32 0.44
C GLY A 142 -16.12 0.71 -0.49
N VAL A 143 -16.28 2.00 -0.17
CA VAL A 143 -15.90 3.16 -1.00
C VAL A 143 -16.55 3.23 -2.40
N VAL A 144 -17.61 2.46 -2.66
CA VAL A 144 -18.31 2.38 -3.96
C VAL A 144 -19.77 2.80 -3.91
N LEU A 145 -20.38 2.81 -2.72
CA LEU A 145 -21.77 3.22 -2.49
C LEU A 145 -21.94 3.86 -1.11
N GLY A 146 -23.09 4.50 -0.90
CA GLY A 146 -23.48 5.13 0.35
C GLY A 146 -23.60 6.65 0.24
N SER A 147 -24.27 7.23 1.22
CA SER A 147 -24.42 8.68 1.33
C SER A 147 -24.50 9.10 2.80
N LYS A 148 -24.44 10.41 3.04
CA LYS A 148 -24.64 10.98 4.38
C LYS A 148 -26.01 10.65 5.00
N THR A 149 -27.02 10.31 4.20
CA THR A 149 -28.36 9.94 4.67
C THR A 149 -28.60 8.44 4.71
N GLY A 150 -27.75 7.62 4.06
CA GLY A 150 -27.95 6.18 3.97
C GLY A 150 -27.82 5.59 2.57
N THR A 151 -28.29 4.35 2.42
CA THR A 151 -28.32 3.57 1.15
C THR A 151 -29.74 3.24 0.69
N GLY A 152 -30.76 3.91 1.25
CA GLY A 152 -32.18 3.67 0.97
C GLY A 152 -32.81 2.55 1.82
N ASN A 153 -32.02 1.56 2.26
CA ASN A 153 -32.45 0.53 3.21
C ASN A 153 -32.01 0.82 4.65
N ASP A 154 -30.96 1.63 4.84
CA ASP A 154 -30.50 2.13 6.14
C ASP A 154 -30.66 3.66 6.15
N ASP A 155 -31.44 4.20 7.10
CA ASP A 155 -31.53 5.64 7.33
C ASP A 155 -30.56 6.03 8.46
N TYR A 156 -29.56 6.86 8.15
CA TYR A 156 -28.64 7.41 9.15
C TYR A 156 -29.26 8.60 9.92
N ASP A 157 -30.47 8.41 10.45
CA ASP A 157 -31.17 9.43 11.23
C ASP A 157 -30.52 9.59 12.62
N PRO A 158 -29.91 10.75 12.93
CA PRO A 158 -29.22 10.94 14.19
C PRO A 158 -30.16 11.17 15.38
N ALA A 159 -31.48 11.12 15.22
CA ALA A 159 -32.43 11.43 16.29
C ALA A 159 -32.21 10.62 17.57
N GLY A 160 -31.92 9.32 17.45
CA GLY A 160 -31.61 8.45 18.60
C GLY A 160 -30.32 8.86 19.32
N LEU A 161 -29.25 9.11 18.58
CA LEU A 161 -27.98 9.60 19.12
C LEU A 161 -28.13 10.98 19.76
N ILE A 162 -28.83 11.91 19.12
CA ILE A 162 -29.06 13.25 19.66
C ILE A 162 -29.91 13.17 20.93
N HIS A 163 -30.92 12.30 20.98
CA HIS A 163 -31.72 12.07 22.18
C HIS A 163 -30.86 11.51 23.32
N ALA A 164 -30.11 10.43 23.08
CA ALA A 164 -29.23 9.82 24.07
C ALA A 164 -28.18 10.80 24.61
N SER A 165 -27.64 11.66 23.74
CA SER A 165 -26.63 12.66 24.14
C SER A 165 -27.14 13.72 25.12
N GLN A 166 -28.45 13.92 25.22
CA GLN A 166 -29.10 14.91 26.09
C GLN A 166 -29.49 14.34 27.45
N LEU A 167 -29.30 13.03 27.67
CA LEU A 167 -29.53 12.40 28.97
C LEU A 167 -28.58 12.98 30.04
N GLY A 168 -28.97 12.84 31.31
CA GLY A 168 -28.16 13.31 32.43
C GLY A 168 -27.89 14.81 32.48
N ASN A 169 -28.72 15.64 31.83
CA ASN A 169 -28.53 17.10 31.71
C ASN A 169 -27.22 17.50 31.01
N SER A 170 -26.79 16.68 30.05
CA SER A 170 -25.67 16.96 29.16
C SER A 170 -25.95 18.15 28.23
N GLU A 171 -24.88 18.72 27.67
CA GLU A 171 -24.93 19.76 26.63
C GLU A 171 -25.39 19.23 25.25
N GLY A 172 -25.49 17.90 25.12
CA GLY A 172 -25.84 17.20 23.87
C GLY A 172 -24.68 17.16 22.87
N VAL A 173 -24.89 16.53 21.72
CA VAL A 173 -23.95 16.57 20.59
C VAL A 173 -24.57 17.23 19.36
N ILE A 174 -23.76 17.99 18.63
CA ILE A 174 -24.07 18.35 17.24
C ILE A 174 -23.65 17.20 16.35
N PHE A 175 -24.54 16.77 15.48
CA PHE A 175 -24.23 15.71 14.51
C PHE A 175 -23.95 16.32 13.15
N VAL A 176 -22.91 15.83 12.46
CA VAL A 176 -22.55 16.25 11.11
C VAL A 176 -22.37 15.00 10.26
N ALA A 177 -23.04 14.91 9.11
CA ALA A 177 -22.83 13.81 8.16
C ALA A 177 -22.42 14.37 6.80
N LEU A 178 -21.45 13.72 6.14
CA LEU A 178 -20.86 14.22 4.89
C LEU A 178 -20.88 13.18 3.78
N ASN A 179 -21.11 13.64 2.56
CA ASN A 179 -20.80 12.85 1.37
C ASN A 179 -19.31 12.97 1.04
N TYR A 180 -18.76 11.99 0.35
CA TYR A 180 -17.44 12.03 -0.29
C TYR A 180 -17.50 11.24 -1.61
N ARG A 181 -16.60 11.52 -2.57
CA ARG A 181 -16.61 10.78 -3.85
C ARG A 181 -16.33 9.29 -3.64
N LEU A 182 -17.01 8.47 -4.43
CA LEU A 182 -16.96 7.01 -4.40
C LEU A 182 -16.49 6.47 -5.75
N GLY A 183 -16.20 5.16 -5.79
CA GLY A 183 -15.83 4.44 -6.99
C GLY A 183 -14.69 5.10 -7.75
N ALA A 184 -14.83 5.15 -9.08
CA ALA A 184 -13.84 5.72 -9.98
C ALA A 184 -13.52 7.19 -9.64
N LEU A 185 -14.53 7.96 -9.26
CA LEU A 185 -14.40 9.41 -9.06
C LEU A 185 -13.62 9.78 -7.80
N GLY A 186 -13.61 8.90 -6.80
CA GLY A 186 -12.94 9.11 -5.52
C GLY A 186 -11.69 8.27 -5.30
N TRP A 187 -11.57 7.11 -5.95
CA TRP A 187 -10.64 6.06 -5.55
C TRP A 187 -9.88 5.42 -6.71
N LEU A 188 -9.92 6.03 -7.91
CA LEU A 188 -8.89 5.75 -8.91
C LEU A 188 -7.51 6.14 -8.37
N ALA A 189 -6.50 5.39 -8.79
CA ALA A 189 -5.08 5.67 -8.58
C ALA A 189 -4.30 5.09 -9.78
N GLY A 190 -2.98 5.25 -9.81
CA GLY A 190 -2.16 4.78 -10.92
C GLY A 190 -1.31 5.89 -11.52
N PRO A 191 -0.11 5.60 -12.03
CA PRO A 191 0.79 6.61 -12.60
C PRO A 191 0.13 7.48 -13.67
N THR A 192 -0.73 6.92 -14.53
CA THR A 192 -1.37 7.72 -15.59
C THR A 192 -2.37 8.70 -15.01
N LEU A 193 -3.22 8.26 -14.07
CA LEU A 193 -4.12 9.14 -13.35
C LEU A 193 -3.35 10.23 -12.61
N GLU A 194 -2.32 9.86 -11.87
CA GLU A 194 -1.57 10.75 -10.96
C GLU A 194 -0.68 11.77 -11.69
N SER A 195 -0.51 11.65 -13.01
CA SER A 195 0.16 12.66 -13.83
C SER A 195 -0.54 14.03 -13.78
N ASP A 196 -1.86 14.04 -13.61
CA ASP A 196 -2.67 15.28 -13.54
C ASP A 196 -3.97 15.13 -12.72
N GLY A 197 -4.14 13.99 -12.05
CA GLY A 197 -5.23 13.67 -11.13
C GLY A 197 -4.74 13.53 -9.69
N THR A 198 -5.56 12.95 -8.83
CA THR A 198 -5.19 12.71 -7.43
C THR A 198 -5.72 11.36 -6.97
N ALA A 199 -4.80 10.45 -6.63
CA ALA A 199 -5.15 9.22 -5.95
C ALA A 199 -5.83 9.52 -4.59
N ASN A 200 -6.74 8.66 -4.16
CA ASN A 200 -7.48 8.83 -2.91
C ASN A 200 -8.25 10.16 -2.82
N ALA A 201 -8.76 10.70 -3.93
CA ALA A 201 -9.53 11.95 -3.97
C ALA A 201 -10.69 11.97 -2.97
N GLY A 202 -11.37 10.83 -2.75
CA GLY A 202 -12.42 10.67 -1.75
C GLY A 202 -11.94 10.87 -0.30
N LEU A 203 -10.70 10.49 0.03
CA LEU A 203 -10.10 10.76 1.34
C LEU A 203 -9.77 12.25 1.51
N TYR A 204 -9.36 12.93 0.42
CA TYR A 204 -9.20 14.39 0.45
C TYR A 204 -10.54 15.12 0.59
N ASP A 205 -11.64 14.60 0.04
CA ASP A 205 -12.98 15.13 0.25
C ASP A 205 -13.36 15.11 1.73
N GLN A 206 -13.16 13.96 2.39
CA GLN A 206 -13.36 13.80 3.83
C GLN A 206 -12.48 14.77 4.63
N ARG A 207 -11.19 14.93 4.27
CA ARG A 207 -10.30 15.89 4.93
C ARG A 207 -10.79 17.33 4.76
N MET A 208 -11.24 17.72 3.56
CA MET A 208 -11.77 19.07 3.32
C MET A 208 -13.07 19.33 4.11
N ALA A 209 -13.93 18.33 4.26
CA ALA A 209 -15.10 18.44 5.13
C ALA A 209 -14.71 18.61 6.61
N LEU A 210 -13.71 17.86 7.10
CA LEU A 210 -13.19 18.02 8.46
C LEU A 210 -12.56 19.41 8.69
N ASP A 211 -11.83 19.93 7.71
CA ASP A 211 -11.28 21.29 7.76
C ASP A 211 -12.40 22.35 7.75
N TRP A 212 -13.46 22.12 6.97
CA TRP A 212 -14.66 22.96 7.00
C TRP A 212 -15.32 22.95 8.40
N ILE A 213 -15.40 21.79 9.06
CA ILE A 213 -15.95 21.68 10.42
C ILE A 213 -15.10 22.48 11.40
N GLN A 214 -13.77 22.33 11.35
CA GLN A 214 -12.84 23.10 12.18
C GLN A 214 -13.01 24.61 12.02
N ASP A 215 -13.28 25.06 10.80
CA ASP A 215 -13.46 26.47 10.49
C ASP A 215 -14.83 27.03 10.84
N ASN A 216 -15.91 26.23 10.76
CA ASN A 216 -17.28 26.77 10.70
C ASN A 216 -18.23 26.24 11.78
N ILE A 217 -17.94 25.10 12.43
CA ILE A 217 -18.94 24.42 13.27
C ILE A 217 -19.36 25.24 14.51
N HIS A 218 -18.51 26.16 14.97
CA HIS A 218 -18.82 27.09 16.05
C HIS A 218 -20.01 28.01 15.75
N LEU A 219 -20.30 28.27 14.47
CA LEU A 219 -21.48 29.04 14.07
C LEU A 219 -22.76 28.27 14.39
N PHE A 220 -22.73 26.94 14.29
CA PHE A 220 -23.84 26.04 14.58
C PHE A 220 -23.94 25.67 16.07
N GLY A 221 -23.08 26.25 16.92
CA GLY A 221 -23.01 25.97 18.36
C GLY A 221 -22.05 24.83 18.73
N GLY A 222 -21.18 24.39 17.81
CA GLY A 222 -20.25 23.28 18.03
C GLY A 222 -18.85 23.69 18.47
N ASP A 223 -18.23 22.85 19.28
CA ASP A 223 -16.87 23.02 19.78
C ASP A 223 -15.88 22.30 18.86
N LYS A 224 -15.12 23.07 18.08
CA LYS A 224 -14.11 22.54 17.15
C LYS A 224 -12.98 21.76 17.84
N ASN A 225 -12.78 21.95 19.15
CA ASN A 225 -11.77 21.22 19.91
C ASN A 225 -12.31 19.89 20.47
N ARG A 226 -13.62 19.63 20.33
CA ARG A 226 -14.29 18.41 20.82
C ARG A 226 -15.04 17.73 19.68
N VAL A 227 -14.30 17.49 18.60
CA VAL A 227 -14.77 16.77 17.42
C VAL A 227 -14.44 15.29 17.59
N THR A 228 -15.46 14.45 17.44
CA THR A 228 -15.37 12.98 17.39
C THR A 228 -15.68 12.52 15.99
N LEU A 229 -14.75 11.83 15.34
CA LEU A 229 -14.98 11.20 14.04
C LEU A 229 -15.53 9.79 14.25
N MET A 230 -16.73 9.52 13.75
CA MET A 230 -17.40 8.22 13.80
C MET A 230 -17.63 7.71 12.38
N GLY A 231 -17.41 6.42 12.18
CA GLY A 231 -17.72 5.79 10.90
C GLY A 231 -17.77 4.29 11.02
N GLU A 232 -18.41 3.67 10.03
CA GLU A 232 -18.57 2.22 9.91
C GLU A 232 -17.93 1.69 8.63
N SER A 233 -17.36 0.48 8.67
CA SER A 233 -16.73 -0.17 7.51
C SER A 233 -15.63 0.71 6.90
N ALA A 234 -15.77 1.11 5.64
CA ALA A 234 -14.89 2.08 4.97
C ALA A 234 -14.83 3.45 5.69
N GLY A 235 -15.93 3.89 6.31
CA GLY A 235 -15.98 5.08 7.16
C GLY A 235 -15.22 4.90 8.48
N GLY A 236 -15.28 3.70 9.07
CA GLY A 236 -14.48 3.33 10.24
C GLY A 236 -12.99 3.36 9.92
N SER A 237 -12.61 2.83 8.75
CA SER A 237 -11.23 2.93 8.22
C SER A 237 -10.80 4.35 7.92
N SER A 238 -11.71 5.21 7.48
CA SER A 238 -11.41 6.62 7.22
C SER A 238 -10.85 7.32 8.46
N ALA A 239 -11.28 6.92 9.67
CA ALA A 239 -10.68 7.40 10.91
C ALA A 239 -9.23 6.93 11.10
N ILE A 240 -8.93 5.65 10.81
CA ILE A 240 -7.54 5.13 10.83
C ILE A 240 -6.68 5.87 9.79
N LEU A 241 -7.20 6.05 8.58
CA LEU A 241 -6.52 6.75 7.50
C LEU A 241 -6.23 8.21 7.85
N HIS A 242 -7.18 8.91 8.49
CA HIS A 242 -6.96 10.29 8.91
C HIS A 242 -6.04 10.43 10.12
N MET A 243 -6.01 9.45 11.04
CA MET A 243 -5.05 9.39 12.15
C MET A 243 -3.62 9.14 11.66
N THR A 244 -3.47 8.36 10.59
CA THR A 244 -2.17 8.00 9.98
C THR A 244 -1.79 8.90 8.80
N ALA A 245 -2.67 9.83 8.42
CA ALA A 245 -2.52 10.66 7.23
C ALA A 245 -1.18 11.39 7.21
N PHE A 246 -0.55 11.42 6.03
CA PHE A 246 0.78 12.02 5.84
C PHE A 246 1.85 11.45 6.77
N GLY A 247 1.65 10.23 7.32
CA GLY A 247 2.55 9.58 8.26
C GLY A 247 2.70 10.33 9.58
N GLY A 248 1.69 11.10 9.98
CA GLY A 248 1.72 11.95 11.19
C GLY A 248 2.56 13.23 11.07
N LEU A 249 3.06 13.56 9.87
CA LEU A 249 4.00 14.68 9.67
C LEU A 249 3.34 16.05 9.48
N LYS A 250 2.03 16.11 9.16
CA LYS A 250 1.31 17.37 8.87
C LYS A 250 0.45 17.88 10.03
N GLY A 251 0.91 17.65 11.25
CA GLY A 251 0.21 18.09 12.47
C GLY A 251 -0.89 17.12 12.94
N PRO A 252 -1.62 17.49 14.00
CA PRO A 252 -2.64 16.64 14.58
C PRO A 252 -3.83 16.43 13.65
N ALA A 253 -4.56 15.34 13.86
CA ALA A 253 -5.83 15.11 13.20
C ALA A 253 -6.83 16.23 13.52
N PRO A 254 -7.75 16.59 12.59
CA PRO A 254 -8.77 17.61 12.83
C PRO A 254 -9.92 17.12 13.74
N PHE A 255 -9.65 16.15 14.61
CA PHE A 255 -10.57 15.59 15.59
C PHE A 255 -9.81 15.08 16.82
N ALA A 256 -10.45 15.14 17.98
CA ALA A 256 -9.88 14.74 19.26
C ALA A 256 -10.16 13.27 19.61
N GLN A 257 -11.22 12.71 19.03
CA GLN A 257 -11.72 11.38 19.32
C GLN A 257 -12.12 10.65 18.04
N ALA A 258 -12.06 9.32 18.04
CA ALA A 258 -12.53 8.48 16.95
C ALA A 258 -13.35 7.28 17.46
N ILE A 259 -14.48 7.01 16.80
CA ILE A 259 -15.30 5.81 16.97
C ILE A 259 -15.21 5.03 15.66
N MET A 260 -14.55 3.87 15.72
CA MET A 260 -14.27 3.04 14.55
C MET A 260 -15.15 1.79 14.62
N GLN A 261 -16.30 1.79 13.96
CA GLN A 261 -17.16 0.62 13.87
C GLN A 261 -16.67 -0.24 12.70
N SER A 262 -16.19 -1.44 12.98
CA SER A 262 -15.73 -2.40 11.96
C SER A 262 -14.78 -1.77 10.92
N PRO A 263 -13.64 -1.16 11.32
CA PRO A 263 -12.77 -0.47 10.36
C PRO A 263 -12.16 -1.44 9.34
N GLY A 264 -12.68 -1.42 8.10
CA GLY A 264 -12.24 -2.28 7.00
C GLY A 264 -11.67 -1.61 5.75
N TYR A 265 -10.56 -2.14 5.25
CA TYR A 265 -10.00 -1.86 3.91
C TYR A 265 -9.20 -3.07 3.43
N ILE A 266 -9.14 -3.28 2.12
CA ILE A 266 -8.34 -4.36 1.54
C ILE A 266 -6.91 -3.83 1.36
N PRO A 267 -5.87 -4.52 1.87
CA PRO A 267 -4.50 -4.06 1.70
C PRO A 267 -4.06 -4.22 0.23
N GLN A 268 -4.11 -3.12 -0.54
CA GLN A 268 -3.63 -3.09 -1.92
C GLN A 268 -2.19 -2.56 -1.98
N PRO A 269 -1.22 -3.35 -2.44
CA PRO A 269 0.16 -2.87 -2.62
C PRO A 269 0.26 -2.01 -3.89
N GLY A 270 0.18 -0.69 -3.71
CA GLY A 270 0.61 0.34 -4.67
C GLY A 270 -0.02 0.32 -6.09
N ASN A 271 0.55 1.15 -6.96
CA ASN A 271 -0.09 1.68 -8.18
C ASN A 271 -0.31 0.69 -9.35
N ILE A 272 0.19 -0.55 -9.29
CA ILE A 272 0.13 -1.50 -10.43
C ILE A 272 -1.33 -1.91 -10.72
N ARG A 273 -2.07 -2.41 -9.71
CA ARG A 273 -3.49 -2.75 -9.87
C ARG A 273 -4.35 -1.51 -10.14
N SER A 274 -3.96 -0.38 -9.57
CA SER A 274 -4.66 0.89 -9.76
C SER A 274 -4.60 1.35 -11.21
N GLU A 275 -3.47 1.17 -11.89
CA GLU A 275 -3.33 1.48 -13.32
C GLU A 275 -4.23 0.63 -14.21
N ASP A 276 -4.34 -0.68 -13.93
CA ASP A 276 -5.20 -1.57 -14.74
C ASP A 276 -6.68 -1.20 -14.53
N THR A 277 -7.07 -0.92 -13.28
CA THR A 277 -8.42 -0.41 -12.94
C THR A 277 -8.73 0.92 -13.63
N PHE A 278 -7.73 1.79 -13.75
CA PHE A 278 -7.84 3.06 -14.47
C PHE A 278 -8.03 2.86 -15.98
N ASN A 279 -7.22 1.99 -16.60
CA ASN A 279 -7.33 1.69 -18.04
C ASN A 279 -8.65 0.99 -18.39
N ASP A 280 -9.13 0.09 -17.54
CA ASP A 280 -10.46 -0.51 -17.69
C ASP A 280 -11.56 0.56 -17.63
N PHE A 281 -11.44 1.54 -16.73
CA PHE A 281 -12.40 2.64 -16.64
C PHE A 281 -12.41 3.50 -17.91
N LEU A 282 -11.24 3.82 -18.49
CA LEU A 282 -11.15 4.50 -19.79
C LEU A 282 -11.80 3.68 -20.92
N THR A 283 -11.67 2.35 -20.86
CA THR A 283 -12.33 1.43 -21.80
C THR A 283 -13.85 1.48 -21.67
N PHE A 284 -14.40 1.51 -20.44
CA PHE A 284 -15.83 1.71 -20.20
C PHE A 284 -16.35 3.05 -20.73
N LEU A 285 -15.50 4.08 -20.68
CA LEU A 285 -15.78 5.41 -21.21
C LEU A 285 -15.59 5.53 -22.73
N ASN A 286 -14.99 4.52 -23.37
CA ASN A 286 -14.61 4.53 -24.77
C ASN A 286 -13.70 5.73 -25.14
N VAL A 287 -12.69 5.97 -24.29
CA VAL A 287 -11.65 7.01 -24.48
C VAL A 287 -10.26 6.44 -24.20
N SER A 288 -9.20 7.16 -24.55
CA SER A 288 -7.82 6.70 -24.35
C SER A 288 -7.00 7.56 -23.39
N THR A 289 -7.53 8.72 -22.97
CA THR A 289 -6.80 9.65 -22.09
C THR A 289 -7.67 10.19 -20.95
N LEU A 290 -7.01 10.61 -19.87
CA LEU A 290 -7.64 11.31 -18.75
C LEU A 290 -8.35 12.60 -19.19
N ASP A 291 -7.74 13.34 -20.12
CA ASP A 291 -8.31 14.59 -20.63
C ASP A 291 -9.60 14.40 -21.44
N GLU A 292 -9.68 13.32 -22.23
CA GLU A 292 -10.93 12.95 -22.90
C GLU A 292 -11.99 12.58 -21.86
N ALA A 293 -11.63 11.78 -20.85
CA ALA A 293 -12.54 11.40 -19.76
C ALA A 293 -13.10 12.63 -19.02
N ARG A 294 -12.30 13.69 -18.80
CA ARG A 294 -12.78 14.95 -18.18
C ARG A 294 -13.80 15.73 -19.00
N ARG A 295 -13.78 15.58 -20.33
CA ARG A 295 -14.69 16.29 -21.24
C ARG A 295 -16.00 15.55 -21.47
N LEU A 296 -16.10 14.29 -21.03
CA LEU A 296 -17.33 13.51 -21.16
C LEU A 296 -18.46 14.07 -20.28
N PRO A 297 -19.73 13.94 -20.74
CA PRO A 297 -20.89 14.26 -19.93
C PRO A 297 -20.92 13.46 -18.63
N GLU A 298 -21.41 14.08 -17.56
CA GLU A 298 -21.58 13.47 -16.24
C GLU A 298 -22.30 12.12 -16.31
N SER A 299 -23.40 12.02 -17.06
CA SER A 299 -24.17 10.78 -17.18
C SER A 299 -23.33 9.60 -17.69
N VAL A 300 -22.39 9.85 -18.60
CA VAL A 300 -21.48 8.82 -19.15
C VAL A 300 -20.47 8.38 -18.09
N ILE A 301 -19.96 9.32 -17.27
CA ILE A 301 -19.05 9.01 -16.16
C ILE A 301 -19.74 8.15 -15.11
N ILE A 302 -20.95 8.54 -14.71
CA ILE A 302 -21.74 7.84 -13.69
C ILE A 302 -22.09 6.42 -14.16
N GLU A 303 -22.53 6.29 -15.42
CA GLU A 303 -22.86 4.98 -16.01
C GLU A 303 -21.62 4.07 -16.08
N ALA A 304 -20.49 4.57 -16.58
CA ALA A 304 -19.24 3.80 -16.64
C ALA A 304 -18.76 3.38 -15.25
N ASN A 305 -18.85 4.27 -14.26
CA ASN A 305 -18.49 3.96 -12.87
C ASN A 305 -19.36 2.83 -12.32
N SER A 306 -20.68 2.94 -12.46
CA SER A 306 -21.63 1.93 -12.00
C SER A 306 -21.38 0.57 -12.68
N LYS A 307 -21.20 0.57 -14.01
CA LYS A 307 -20.99 -0.64 -14.80
C LYS A 307 -19.67 -1.34 -14.46
N GLN A 308 -18.59 -0.58 -14.26
CA GLN A 308 -17.31 -1.15 -13.85
C GLN A 308 -17.40 -1.77 -12.45
N ILE A 309 -17.99 -1.06 -11.47
CA ILE A 309 -18.19 -1.60 -10.12
C ILE A 309 -19.01 -2.89 -10.17
N GLN A 310 -20.07 -2.92 -10.97
CA GLN A 310 -20.96 -4.07 -11.08
C GLN A 310 -20.25 -5.29 -11.67
N THR A 311 -19.39 -5.10 -12.68
CA THR A 311 -18.86 -6.20 -13.51
C THR A 311 -17.41 -6.61 -13.21
N HIS A 312 -16.61 -5.72 -12.64
CA HIS A 312 -15.17 -5.96 -12.38
C HIS A 312 -14.86 -6.18 -10.89
N ALA A 313 -15.85 -6.07 -10.00
CA ALA A 313 -15.73 -6.53 -8.62
C ALA A 313 -15.92 -8.06 -8.54
N SER A 314 -14.85 -8.79 -8.25
CA SER A 314 -14.84 -10.26 -8.19
C SER A 314 -14.38 -10.78 -6.81
N ASN A 315 -14.50 -12.09 -6.58
CA ASN A 315 -14.03 -12.78 -5.37
C ASN A 315 -14.64 -12.21 -4.06
N SER A 316 -15.89 -11.75 -4.11
CA SER A 316 -16.58 -11.08 -2.99
C SER A 316 -15.77 -9.93 -2.39
N SER A 317 -15.06 -9.19 -3.26
CA SER A 317 -14.17 -8.10 -2.89
C SER A 317 -14.55 -6.82 -3.63
N TYR A 318 -14.11 -5.68 -3.10
CA TYR A 318 -14.30 -4.38 -3.75
C TYR A 318 -13.18 -4.11 -4.76
N LEU A 319 -13.55 -3.55 -5.91
CA LEU A 319 -12.61 -3.13 -6.94
C LEU A 319 -11.75 -1.95 -6.46
N TYR A 320 -12.39 -0.99 -5.79
CA TYR A 320 -11.77 0.22 -5.29
C TYR A 320 -11.39 0.10 -3.81
N SER A 321 -10.24 0.67 -3.45
CA SER A 321 -9.76 0.70 -2.06
C SER A 321 -8.77 1.84 -1.84
N PRO A 322 -8.55 2.27 -0.58
CA PRO A 322 -7.46 3.18 -0.25
C PRO A 322 -6.11 2.66 -0.78
N THR A 323 -5.43 3.48 -1.57
CA THR A 323 -4.17 3.12 -2.25
C THR A 323 -2.99 3.82 -1.57
N ILE A 324 -1.85 3.12 -1.46
CA ILE A 324 -0.60 3.73 -1.02
C ILE A 324 -0.09 4.68 -2.11
N ASP A 325 -0.22 5.98 -1.89
CA ASP A 325 0.12 7.04 -2.84
C ASP A 325 1.44 7.75 -2.51
N GLY A 326 2.09 7.40 -1.39
CA GLY A 326 3.29 8.10 -0.93
C GLY A 326 3.02 9.51 -0.37
N ALA A 327 1.76 9.94 -0.33
CA ALA A 327 1.31 11.28 0.04
C ALA A 327 0.39 11.25 1.27
N ILE A 328 -0.93 11.21 1.10
CA ILE A 328 -1.87 11.16 2.24
C ILE A 328 -1.86 9.77 2.89
N ILE A 329 -1.62 8.71 2.11
CA ILE A 329 -1.39 7.34 2.59
C ILE A 329 0.04 6.91 2.18
N PRO A 330 1.07 7.28 2.97
CA PRO A 330 2.46 7.05 2.57
C PRO A 330 2.92 5.59 2.70
N ALA A 331 2.18 4.76 3.44
CA ALA A 331 2.42 3.32 3.59
C ALA A 331 1.14 2.65 4.13
N PHE A 332 1.14 1.32 4.25
CA PHE A 332 0.03 0.60 4.88
C PHE A 332 -0.30 1.18 6.28
N PRO A 333 -1.58 1.48 6.60
CA PRO A 333 -1.94 2.10 7.88
C PRO A 333 -1.51 1.25 9.08
N GLY A 334 -1.63 -0.08 8.99
CA GLY A 334 -1.12 -0.97 10.02
C GLY A 334 0.39 -0.80 10.27
N ARG A 335 1.18 -0.57 9.21
CA ARG A 335 2.61 -0.29 9.34
C ARG A 335 2.88 1.08 9.97
N LEU A 336 2.13 2.10 9.57
CA LEU A 336 2.24 3.45 10.14
C LEU A 336 1.94 3.46 11.65
N LEU A 337 0.90 2.73 12.07
CA LEU A 337 0.56 2.51 13.48
C LEU A 337 1.70 1.81 14.23
N GLN A 338 2.29 0.76 13.65
CA GLN A 338 3.41 0.03 14.24
C GLN A 338 4.65 0.90 14.44
N ASP A 339 4.97 1.73 13.44
CA ASP A 339 6.15 2.60 13.44
C ASP A 339 5.95 3.87 14.27
N GLY A 340 4.79 4.06 14.92
CA GLY A 340 4.47 5.27 15.68
C GLY A 340 4.20 6.51 14.83
N ARG A 341 3.96 6.33 13.52
CA ARG A 341 3.75 7.39 12.50
C ARG A 341 2.28 7.76 12.36
N PHE A 342 1.68 8.24 13.44
CA PHE A 342 0.27 8.63 13.53
C PHE A 342 0.07 9.69 14.63
N ASP A 343 -1.12 10.27 14.72
CA ASP A 343 -1.46 11.18 15.83
C ASP A 343 -1.81 10.42 17.12
N HIS A 344 -0.92 10.53 18.11
CA HIS A 344 -1.02 9.88 19.43
C HIS A 344 -2.04 10.54 20.36
N SER A 345 -2.56 11.72 20.03
CA SER A 345 -3.46 12.48 20.91
C SER A 345 -4.92 12.04 20.81
N VAL A 346 -5.29 11.32 19.75
CA VAL A 346 -6.66 10.90 19.48
C VAL A 346 -7.08 9.78 20.44
N LYS A 347 -8.19 9.99 21.15
CA LYS A 347 -8.82 8.92 21.94
C LYS A 347 -9.66 8.04 21.02
N VAL A 348 -9.58 6.72 21.19
CA VAL A 348 -10.28 5.78 20.29
C VAL A 348 -11.22 4.84 21.03
N MET A 349 -12.39 4.61 20.44
CA MET A 349 -13.28 3.49 20.72
C MET A 349 -13.46 2.67 19.44
N THR A 350 -13.15 1.37 19.48
CA THR A 350 -13.26 0.48 18.30
C THR A 350 -14.34 -0.57 18.52
N GLY A 351 -15.17 -0.82 17.50
CA GLY A 351 -16.18 -1.87 17.49
C GLY A 351 -15.91 -2.88 16.39
N TYR A 352 -16.39 -4.10 16.56
CA TYR A 352 -16.53 -5.08 15.47
C TYR A 352 -17.75 -5.98 15.70
N ASN A 353 -18.27 -6.55 14.62
CA ASN A 353 -19.34 -7.53 14.62
C ASN A 353 -18.73 -8.95 14.63
N VAL A 354 -19.30 -9.93 15.35
CA VAL A 354 -18.71 -11.28 15.45
C VAL A 354 -18.63 -12.04 14.12
N GLY A 355 -19.54 -11.75 13.19
CA GLY A 355 -19.67 -12.37 11.88
C GLY A 355 -19.24 -11.48 10.71
N GLU A 356 -18.24 -10.60 10.88
CA GLU A 356 -17.80 -9.64 9.85
C GLU A 356 -17.64 -10.29 8.46
N GLY A 357 -16.91 -11.40 8.40
CA GLY A 357 -16.47 -11.97 7.14
C GLY A 357 -17.51 -12.83 6.43
N LEU A 358 -18.57 -13.27 7.11
CA LEU A 358 -19.62 -14.09 6.48
C LEU A 358 -20.40 -13.29 5.43
N PHE A 359 -20.47 -11.96 5.57
CA PHE A 359 -21.01 -11.06 4.55
C PHE A 359 -20.20 -11.10 3.24
N PHE A 360 -18.92 -11.48 3.30
CA PHE A 360 -17.99 -11.47 2.17
C PHE A 360 -17.58 -12.87 1.72
N ALA A 361 -18.19 -13.92 2.28
CA ALA A 361 -17.90 -15.28 1.90
C ALA A 361 -18.61 -15.66 0.59
N ASP A 362 -17.90 -16.33 -0.31
CA ASP A 362 -18.37 -16.86 -1.58
C ASP A 362 -18.69 -18.35 -1.42
N PRO A 363 -19.98 -18.75 -1.47
CA PRO A 363 -20.38 -20.14 -1.27
C PRO A 363 -19.92 -21.07 -2.40
N SER A 364 -19.37 -20.56 -3.52
CA SER A 364 -18.76 -21.41 -4.55
C SER A 364 -17.38 -21.97 -4.13
N VAL A 365 -16.76 -21.39 -3.10
CA VAL A 365 -15.43 -21.79 -2.61
C VAL A 365 -15.54 -23.03 -1.72
N GLN A 366 -15.60 -24.21 -2.35
CA GLN A 366 -15.87 -25.49 -1.68
C GLN A 366 -14.63 -26.40 -1.53
N SER A 367 -13.45 -25.97 -1.99
CA SER A 367 -12.21 -26.75 -1.93
C SER A 367 -11.00 -25.92 -1.49
N ASN A 368 -9.92 -26.57 -1.07
CA ASN A 368 -8.69 -25.89 -0.68
C ASN A 368 -8.03 -25.15 -1.85
N SER A 369 -8.08 -25.71 -3.05
CA SER A 369 -7.56 -25.03 -4.26
C SER A 369 -8.41 -23.82 -4.62
N ALA A 370 -9.74 -23.92 -4.51
CA ALA A 370 -10.63 -22.79 -4.71
C ALA A 370 -10.41 -21.70 -3.65
N PHE A 371 -10.14 -22.09 -2.40
CA PHE A 371 -9.82 -21.16 -1.31
C PHE A 371 -8.52 -20.38 -1.58
N ALA A 372 -7.47 -21.07 -2.02
CA ALA A 372 -6.20 -20.44 -2.39
C ALA A 372 -6.34 -19.52 -3.62
N ALA A 373 -7.12 -19.95 -4.62
CA ALA A 373 -7.42 -19.14 -5.80
C ALA A 373 -8.23 -17.89 -5.44
N TRP A 374 -9.24 -18.02 -4.57
CA TRP A 374 -10.01 -16.91 -4.04
C TRP A 374 -9.11 -15.92 -3.28
N LEU A 375 -8.23 -16.40 -2.39
CA LEU A 375 -7.29 -15.54 -1.65
C LEU A 375 -6.38 -14.77 -2.61
N SER A 376 -5.86 -15.44 -3.63
CA SER A 376 -5.04 -14.81 -4.68
C SER A 376 -5.87 -13.79 -5.48
N GLY A 377 -7.16 -14.03 -5.67
CA GLY A 377 -8.06 -13.05 -6.28
C GLY A 377 -8.34 -11.82 -5.41
N VAL A 378 -8.45 -11.99 -4.10
CA VAL A 378 -8.60 -10.89 -3.13
C VAL A 378 -7.30 -10.08 -3.04
N LEU A 379 -6.15 -10.77 -3.03
CA LEU A 379 -4.80 -10.21 -2.95
C LEU A 379 -3.94 -10.60 -4.18
N PRO A 380 -4.15 -10.00 -5.36
CA PRO A 380 -3.48 -10.41 -6.62
C PRO A 380 -1.96 -10.42 -6.61
N ASN A 381 -1.34 -9.61 -5.74
CA ASN A 381 0.11 -9.49 -5.61
C ASN A 381 0.66 -10.23 -4.39
N ILE A 382 -0.12 -11.15 -3.80
CA ILE A 382 0.36 -11.98 -2.70
C ILE A 382 1.49 -12.89 -3.21
N ILE A 383 2.61 -12.92 -2.50
CA ILE A 383 3.69 -13.85 -2.81
C ILE A 383 3.24 -15.28 -2.49
N PRO A 384 3.56 -16.30 -3.32
CA PRO A 384 3.08 -17.67 -3.11
C PRO A 384 3.35 -18.21 -1.71
N SER A 385 4.56 -18.01 -1.18
CA SER A 385 4.91 -18.48 0.17
C SER A 385 4.08 -17.84 1.28
N ALA A 386 3.60 -16.61 1.09
CA ALA A 386 2.70 -15.96 2.04
C ALA A 386 1.28 -16.51 1.90
N ALA A 387 0.82 -16.76 0.67
CA ALA A 387 -0.45 -17.42 0.43
C ALA A 387 -0.47 -18.80 1.09
N ASP A 388 0.53 -19.65 0.82
CA ASP A 388 0.66 -20.98 1.41
C ASP A 388 0.69 -20.92 2.96
N TYR A 389 1.43 -19.98 3.53
CA TYR A 389 1.46 -19.81 4.99
C TYR A 389 0.09 -19.44 5.55
N ILE A 390 -0.64 -18.54 4.88
CA ILE A 390 -1.99 -18.15 5.28
C ILE A 390 -2.94 -19.35 5.16
N THR A 391 -2.95 -20.06 4.03
CA THR A 391 -3.88 -21.16 3.76
C THR A 391 -3.57 -22.40 4.58
N ASP A 392 -2.30 -22.71 4.84
CA ASP A 392 -1.93 -24.00 5.42
C ASP A 392 -1.58 -23.90 6.90
N THR A 393 -1.20 -22.71 7.38
CA THR A 393 -0.79 -22.50 8.78
C THR A 393 -1.75 -21.61 9.56
N LEU A 394 -2.14 -20.45 9.04
CA LEU A 394 -3.00 -19.52 9.80
C LEU A 394 -4.48 -19.90 9.74
N TYR A 395 -4.93 -20.43 8.61
CA TYR A 395 -6.28 -20.92 8.36
C TYR A 395 -6.22 -22.32 7.75
N PRO A 396 -5.71 -23.36 8.45
CA PRO A 396 -5.62 -24.70 7.90
C PRO A 396 -7.02 -25.28 7.58
N PRO A 397 -7.14 -26.28 6.69
CA PRO A 397 -8.40 -26.96 6.39
C PRO A 397 -8.82 -27.94 7.50
N THR A 398 -8.93 -27.43 8.73
CA THR A 398 -9.30 -28.17 9.94
C THR A 398 -10.69 -27.70 10.39
N PHE A 399 -11.69 -28.56 10.21
CA PHE A 399 -13.11 -28.25 10.32
C PHE A 399 -13.77 -28.83 11.59
N ASP A 400 -12.99 -29.02 12.66
CA ASP A 400 -13.48 -29.52 13.95
C ASP A 400 -13.92 -28.39 14.92
N GLY A 401 -13.95 -27.15 14.43
CA GLY A 401 -14.24 -25.95 15.22
C GLY A 401 -13.06 -25.39 16.01
N SER A 402 -11.92 -26.09 16.10
CA SER A 402 -10.75 -25.63 16.86
C SER A 402 -10.14 -24.33 16.35
N GLN A 403 -10.38 -24.01 15.07
CA GLN A 403 -9.92 -22.79 14.40
C GLN A 403 -10.97 -21.68 14.33
N GLY A 404 -12.17 -21.92 14.87
CA GLY A 404 -13.32 -21.02 14.79
C GLY A 404 -14.15 -21.16 13.52
N TYR A 405 -14.05 -22.29 12.81
CA TYR A 405 -14.85 -22.60 11.61
C TYR A 405 -15.06 -24.10 11.43
N PHE A 406 -16.17 -24.48 10.79
CA PHE A 406 -16.61 -25.87 10.55
C PHE A 406 -16.70 -26.26 9.08
N ASN A 407 -16.49 -25.33 8.15
CA ASN A 407 -16.50 -25.57 6.70
C ASN A 407 -15.67 -24.51 5.96
N GLN A 408 -15.60 -24.59 4.63
CA GLN A 408 -14.83 -23.65 3.81
C GLN A 408 -15.44 -22.24 3.82
N PHE A 409 -16.77 -22.13 3.84
CA PHE A 409 -17.47 -20.84 3.87
C PHE A 409 -17.14 -20.06 5.15
N GLU A 410 -17.19 -20.72 6.31
CA GLU A 410 -16.79 -20.13 7.59
C GLU A 410 -15.27 -19.89 7.67
N ARG A 411 -14.44 -20.76 7.11
CA ARG A 411 -12.98 -20.54 7.02
C ARG A 411 -12.65 -19.29 6.21
N GLN A 412 -13.38 -19.07 5.11
CA GLN A 412 -13.26 -17.90 4.25
C GLN A 412 -13.73 -16.65 4.98
N GLY A 413 -14.88 -16.72 5.65
CA GLY A 413 -15.37 -15.65 6.52
C GLY A 413 -14.37 -15.31 7.62
N ALA A 414 -13.80 -16.28 8.31
CA ALA A 414 -12.81 -16.05 9.36
C ALA A 414 -11.55 -15.36 8.82
N LEU A 415 -11.04 -15.79 7.65
CA LEU A 415 -9.90 -15.15 7.00
C LEU A 415 -10.23 -13.71 6.62
N PHE A 416 -11.36 -13.47 5.96
CA PHE A 416 -11.74 -12.14 5.50
C PHE A 416 -11.99 -11.19 6.67
N ALA A 417 -12.64 -11.67 7.75
CA ALA A 417 -12.87 -10.93 8.98
C ALA A 417 -11.55 -10.43 9.57
N ASP A 418 -10.59 -11.32 9.77
CA ASP A 418 -9.27 -10.97 10.30
C ASP A 418 -8.51 -10.03 9.37
N LEU A 419 -8.43 -10.36 8.06
CA LEU A 419 -7.67 -9.63 7.06
C LEU A 419 -8.16 -8.18 6.90
N VAL A 420 -9.48 -8.00 6.83
CA VAL A 420 -10.09 -6.71 6.48
C VAL A 420 -10.46 -5.91 7.72
N PHE A 421 -10.92 -6.53 8.80
CA PHE A 421 -11.53 -5.82 9.94
C PHE A 421 -10.80 -6.04 11.27
N LEU A 422 -10.74 -7.28 11.77
CA LEU A 422 -10.37 -7.56 13.15
C LEU A 422 -8.90 -7.24 13.45
N CYS A 423 -8.00 -7.48 12.49
CA CYS A 423 -6.60 -7.07 12.65
C CYS A 423 -6.48 -5.56 12.83
N ASN A 424 -7.29 -4.74 12.14
CA ASN A 424 -7.25 -3.27 12.30
C ASN A 424 -7.61 -2.83 13.73
N THR A 425 -8.49 -3.55 14.42
CA THR A 425 -8.80 -3.31 15.84
C THR A 425 -7.59 -3.58 16.74
N VAL A 426 -6.92 -4.72 16.53
CA VAL A 426 -5.70 -5.07 17.29
C VAL A 426 -4.59 -4.05 17.03
N PHE A 427 -4.44 -3.67 15.77
CA PHE A 427 -3.45 -2.72 15.26
C PHE A 427 -3.54 -1.34 15.91
N VAL A 428 -4.76 -0.83 16.08
CA VAL A 428 -5.04 0.43 16.77
C VAL A 428 -4.80 0.28 18.27
N ALA A 429 -5.27 -0.82 18.87
CA ALA A 429 -5.09 -1.07 20.29
C ALA A 429 -3.61 -1.16 20.70
N ASP A 430 -2.80 -1.88 19.92
CA ASP A 430 -1.36 -2.01 20.15
C ASP A 430 -0.65 -0.66 20.02
N ALA A 431 -1.01 0.14 19.02
CA ALA A 431 -0.42 1.46 18.80
C ALA A 431 -0.71 2.43 19.96
N LEU A 432 -1.85 2.27 20.63
CA LEU A 432 -2.29 3.10 21.75
C LEU A 432 -1.94 2.50 23.13
N ASP A 433 -1.08 1.48 23.19
CA ASP A 433 -0.76 0.74 24.43
C ASP A 433 -2.02 0.21 25.18
N GLY A 434 -3.08 -0.13 24.45
CA GLY A 434 -4.36 -0.55 25.00
C GLY A 434 -5.13 0.54 25.75
N LYS A 435 -4.80 1.83 25.56
CA LYS A 435 -5.50 2.98 26.17
C LYS A 435 -6.81 3.34 25.45
N ASN A 436 -7.19 2.58 24.43
CA ASN A 436 -8.48 2.68 23.74
C ASN A 436 -9.59 1.92 24.50
N TYR A 437 -10.82 2.14 24.06
CA TYR A 437 -11.99 1.34 24.43
C TYR A 437 -12.35 0.42 23.27
N ALA A 438 -13.02 -0.70 23.57
CA ALA A 438 -13.53 -1.57 22.53
C ALA A 438 -14.88 -2.19 22.90
N TYR A 439 -15.67 -2.54 21.88
CA TYR A 439 -16.86 -3.36 22.00
C TYR A 439 -16.92 -4.43 20.91
N GLU A 440 -17.62 -5.52 21.21
CA GLU A 440 -17.96 -6.60 20.29
C GLU A 440 -19.49 -6.64 20.18
N PHE A 441 -20.00 -6.62 18.96
CA PHE A 441 -21.41 -6.77 18.66
C PHE A 441 -21.69 -8.20 18.22
N SER A 442 -22.48 -8.91 19.03
CA SER A 442 -22.72 -10.34 18.93
C SER A 442 -24.22 -10.67 18.97
N VAL A 443 -25.09 -9.68 18.72
CA VAL A 443 -26.52 -9.94 18.53
C VAL A 443 -26.67 -10.78 17.26
N PRO A 444 -27.15 -12.04 17.34
CA PRO A 444 -27.12 -12.95 16.20
C PRO A 444 -27.85 -12.38 14.98
N PRO A 445 -27.35 -12.61 13.76
CA PRO A 445 -26.09 -13.29 13.43
C PRO A 445 -24.81 -12.47 13.60
N GLY A 446 -24.91 -11.17 13.91
CA GLY A 446 -23.76 -10.29 14.07
C GLY A 446 -22.98 -10.11 12.78
N LEU A 447 -23.68 -9.96 11.65
CA LEU A 447 -23.05 -9.74 10.34
C LEU A 447 -22.48 -8.33 10.23
N HIS A 448 -21.61 -8.12 9.25
CA HIS A 448 -21.10 -6.78 8.91
C HIS A 448 -22.25 -5.78 8.73
N THR A 449 -22.05 -4.55 9.20
CA THR A 449 -23.02 -3.42 9.24
C THR A 449 -24.28 -3.63 10.10
N GLN A 450 -24.49 -4.78 10.73
CA GLN A 450 -25.72 -5.06 11.48
C GLN A 450 -25.88 -4.15 12.73
N ASP A 451 -24.79 -3.66 13.28
CA ASP A 451 -24.78 -2.73 14.42
C ASP A 451 -25.31 -1.33 14.09
N LEU A 452 -25.41 -0.96 12.80
CA LEU A 452 -25.95 0.32 12.36
C LEU A 452 -27.43 0.50 12.71
N ALA A 453 -28.23 -0.57 12.60
CA ALA A 453 -29.65 -0.54 12.97
C ALA A 453 -29.84 -0.17 14.45
N PHE A 454 -28.90 -0.52 15.32
CA PHE A 454 -28.89 -0.17 16.74
C PHE A 454 -28.29 1.22 16.99
N THR A 455 -27.26 1.59 16.24
CA THR A 455 -26.61 2.90 16.30
C THR A 455 -27.61 4.02 16.00
N PHE A 456 -28.41 3.87 14.95
CA PHE A 456 -29.35 4.89 14.46
C PHE A 456 -30.83 4.62 14.83
N ALA A 457 -31.11 3.66 15.71
CA ALA A 457 -32.48 3.35 16.12
C ALA A 457 -33.21 4.57 16.74
N PHE A 458 -34.41 4.87 16.26
CA PHE A 458 -35.28 5.88 16.88
C PHE A 458 -36.78 5.65 16.57
N GLY A 459 -37.62 5.59 17.61
CA GLY A 459 -39.07 5.43 17.47
C GLY A 459 -39.51 4.11 16.80
N GLU A 460 -40.71 4.10 16.20
CA GLU A 460 -41.28 2.93 15.50
C GLU A 460 -40.71 2.69 14.09
N LYS A 461 -39.76 3.52 13.62
CA LYS A 461 -39.18 3.43 12.27
C LYS A 461 -38.16 2.29 12.09
N THR A 462 -37.94 1.44 13.09
CA THR A 462 -36.98 0.34 13.00
C THR A 462 -37.53 -0.80 12.14
N ILE A 463 -36.75 -1.24 11.15
CA ILE A 463 -37.12 -2.20 10.09
C ILE A 463 -37.37 -3.64 10.61
N ALA A 464 -37.16 -3.91 11.90
CA ALA A 464 -37.24 -5.24 12.48
C ALA A 464 -37.61 -5.18 13.98
N PRO A 465 -37.98 -6.30 14.64
CA PRO A 465 -38.03 -6.38 16.10
C PRO A 465 -36.62 -6.20 16.68
N LEU A 466 -36.20 -4.95 16.81
CA LEU A 466 -34.93 -4.54 17.37
C LEU A 466 -35.04 -4.46 18.90
N ASN A 467 -34.02 -4.94 19.60
CA ASN A 467 -33.96 -4.80 21.06
C ASN A 467 -33.64 -3.33 21.41
N ALA A 468 -34.69 -2.57 21.73
CA ALA A 468 -34.59 -1.14 22.07
C ALA A 468 -33.65 -0.87 23.26
N THR A 469 -33.51 -1.81 24.20
CA THR A 469 -32.59 -1.68 25.34
C THR A 469 -31.13 -1.69 24.87
N ILE A 470 -30.80 -2.57 23.92
CA ILE A 470 -29.45 -2.65 23.35
C ILE A 470 -29.12 -1.39 22.55
N ALA A 471 -30.06 -0.91 21.72
CA ALA A 471 -29.86 0.32 20.97
C ALA A 471 -29.65 1.53 21.89
N ALA A 472 -30.50 1.70 22.91
CA ALA A 472 -30.34 2.78 23.87
C ALA A 472 -28.96 2.74 24.56
N ALA A 473 -28.51 1.54 24.97
CA ALA A 473 -27.20 1.37 25.57
C ALA A 473 -26.05 1.75 24.62
N MET A 474 -26.09 1.29 23.36
CA MET A 474 -25.08 1.64 22.36
C MET A 474 -25.01 3.15 22.12
N GLN A 475 -26.17 3.79 21.97
CA GLN A 475 -26.26 5.24 21.76
C GLN A 475 -25.74 6.02 22.98
N GLU A 476 -26.00 5.56 24.22
CA GLU A 476 -25.42 6.14 25.43
C GLU A 476 -23.89 6.05 25.44
N TYR A 477 -23.29 4.90 25.09
CA TYR A 477 -21.83 4.77 25.04
C TYR A 477 -21.19 5.63 23.95
N ILE A 478 -21.77 5.65 22.74
CA ILE A 478 -21.29 6.46 21.61
C ILE A 478 -21.30 7.94 21.97
N THR A 479 -22.43 8.43 22.50
CA THR A 479 -22.60 9.85 22.78
C THR A 479 -21.80 10.31 23.99
N SER A 480 -21.76 9.51 25.07
CA SER A 480 -20.90 9.82 26.23
C SER A 480 -19.42 9.80 25.87
N PHE A 481 -18.99 8.88 24.98
CA PHE A 481 -17.64 8.91 24.45
C PHE A 481 -17.41 10.18 23.65
N ALA A 482 -18.33 10.60 22.77
CA ALA A 482 -18.20 11.84 22.03
C ALA A 482 -18.09 13.08 22.94
N ILE A 483 -18.83 13.10 24.06
CA ILE A 483 -18.86 14.23 24.99
C ILE A 483 -17.61 14.29 25.89
N ASN A 484 -17.18 13.14 26.42
CA ASN A 484 -16.19 13.07 27.52
C ASN A 484 -14.87 12.38 27.13
N GLY A 485 -14.83 11.71 25.97
CA GLY A 485 -13.75 10.81 25.58
C GLY A 485 -13.69 9.53 26.44
N VAL A 486 -14.77 9.21 27.15
CA VAL A 486 -14.91 7.99 27.97
C VAL A 486 -16.33 7.46 27.76
N PRO A 487 -16.51 6.20 27.29
CA PRO A 487 -17.83 5.63 27.09
C PRO A 487 -18.44 5.20 28.44
N THR A 488 -19.57 5.80 28.80
CA THR A 488 -20.32 5.50 30.03
C THR A 488 -21.81 5.50 29.75
N ALA A 489 -22.53 4.57 30.36
CA ALA A 489 -24.00 4.61 30.38
C ALA A 489 -24.50 5.43 31.58
N HIS A 490 -25.58 6.18 31.37
CA HIS A 490 -26.40 6.77 32.42
C HIS A 490 -27.25 5.71 33.13
N THR A 491 -27.65 4.67 32.39
CA THR A 491 -28.41 3.55 32.94
C THR A 491 -27.54 2.75 33.91
N ALA A 492 -27.85 2.82 35.22
CA ALA A 492 -26.99 2.31 36.30
C ALA A 492 -26.75 0.78 36.28
N SER A 493 -27.60 0.01 35.58
CA SER A 493 -27.44 -1.44 35.42
C SER A 493 -26.44 -1.83 34.33
N LEU A 494 -26.04 -0.89 33.46
CA LEU A 494 -25.12 -1.16 32.36
C LEU A 494 -23.65 -1.07 32.82
N PRO A 495 -22.79 -2.00 32.39
CA PRO A 495 -21.39 -2.04 32.82
C PRO A 495 -20.56 -0.94 32.16
N ARG A 496 -19.62 -0.36 32.89
CA ARG A 496 -18.64 0.56 32.26
C ARG A 496 -17.77 -0.21 31.25
N ILE A 497 -17.53 0.36 30.07
CA ILE A 497 -16.54 -0.20 29.14
C ILE A 497 -15.15 0.01 29.74
N PRO A 498 -14.39 -1.06 30.02
CA PRO A 498 -13.03 -0.94 30.51
C PRO A 498 -12.11 -0.40 29.40
N THR A 499 -10.98 0.18 29.78
CA THR A 499 -9.88 0.35 28.83
C THR A 499 -9.46 -1.03 28.34
N TYR A 500 -9.26 -1.17 27.04
CA TYR A 500 -8.98 -2.45 26.41
C TYR A 500 -7.80 -3.17 27.07
N GLY A 501 -6.70 -2.43 27.25
CA GLY A 501 -5.56 -2.80 28.10
C GLY A 501 -4.88 -4.13 27.74
N PRO A 502 -3.89 -4.57 28.55
CA PRO A 502 -3.21 -5.85 28.33
C PRO A 502 -4.12 -7.07 28.50
N SER A 503 -5.23 -6.93 29.24
CA SER A 503 -6.22 -7.98 29.44
C SER A 503 -7.17 -8.15 28.24
N ARG A 504 -7.13 -7.20 27.28
CA ARG A 504 -7.99 -7.16 26.09
C ARG A 504 -9.45 -7.33 26.46
N THR A 505 -9.91 -6.51 27.39
CA THR A 505 -11.29 -6.57 27.90
C THR A 505 -12.13 -5.54 27.15
N LEU A 506 -13.28 -5.96 26.66
CA LEU A 506 -14.20 -5.15 25.87
C LEU A 506 -15.64 -5.26 26.40
N LEU A 507 -16.53 -4.43 25.85
CA LEU A 507 -17.98 -4.58 26.06
C LEU A 507 -18.54 -5.58 25.05
N SER A 508 -19.09 -6.71 25.49
CA SER A 508 -19.81 -7.64 24.63
C SER A 508 -21.30 -7.34 24.67
N ILE A 509 -21.90 -7.24 23.49
CA ILE A 509 -23.30 -6.90 23.26
C ILE A 509 -23.97 -8.10 22.61
N THR A 510 -24.80 -8.83 23.34
CA THR A 510 -25.54 -10.00 22.86
C THR A 510 -27.05 -9.74 22.92
N ASP A 511 -27.85 -10.61 22.30
CA ASP A 511 -29.31 -10.61 22.43
C ASP A 511 -29.80 -10.79 23.88
N SER A 512 -29.00 -11.48 24.69
CA SER A 512 -29.23 -11.86 26.08
C SER A 512 -28.75 -10.82 27.09
N GLY A 513 -27.96 -9.83 26.68
CA GLY A 513 -27.55 -8.73 27.54
C GLY A 513 -26.24 -8.04 27.14
N ILE A 514 -25.82 -7.10 27.99
CA ILE A 514 -24.59 -6.32 27.80
C ILE A 514 -23.68 -6.56 29.00
N ALA A 515 -22.47 -7.05 28.75
CA ALA A 515 -21.50 -7.42 29.78
C ALA A 515 -20.07 -7.10 29.34
N THR A 516 -19.13 -7.05 30.28
CA THR A 516 -17.70 -7.04 29.91
C THR A 516 -17.23 -8.46 29.59
N ALA A 517 -16.49 -8.62 28.51
CA ALA A 517 -15.91 -9.90 28.11
C ALA A 517 -14.44 -9.73 27.71
N LYS A 518 -13.73 -10.86 27.60
CA LYS A 518 -12.40 -10.89 27.00
C LYS A 518 -12.58 -10.96 25.48
N ASP A 519 -11.77 -10.19 24.76
CA ASP A 519 -11.68 -10.24 23.31
C ASP A 519 -11.13 -11.60 22.85
N ASN A 520 -11.86 -12.22 21.91
CA ASN A 520 -11.56 -13.53 21.35
C ASN A 520 -10.78 -13.48 20.02
N ILE A 521 -10.46 -12.28 19.49
CA ILE A 521 -9.65 -12.15 18.27
C ILE A 521 -8.30 -12.87 18.46
N ASN A 522 -8.00 -13.76 17.52
CA ASN A 522 -6.77 -14.54 17.49
C ASN A 522 -5.56 -13.67 17.08
N THR A 523 -4.92 -13.06 18.06
CA THR A 523 -3.74 -12.20 17.85
C THR A 523 -2.57 -12.86 17.15
N GLN A 524 -2.49 -14.20 17.09
CA GLN A 524 -1.44 -14.85 16.28
C GLN A 524 -1.60 -14.55 14.79
N ARG A 525 -2.85 -14.47 14.32
CA ARG A 525 -3.19 -14.11 12.93
C ARG A 525 -2.97 -12.61 12.68
N SER A 526 -3.07 -11.79 13.72
CA SER A 526 -2.78 -10.34 13.69
C SER A 526 -1.33 -9.99 14.06
N LYS A 527 -0.42 -10.96 14.19
CA LYS A 527 0.99 -10.67 14.53
C LYS A 527 1.66 -9.91 13.40
N ARG A 528 2.32 -8.82 13.77
CA ARG A 528 3.27 -8.11 12.89
C ARG A 528 4.68 -8.56 13.23
N ASP A 529 5.55 -8.63 12.23
CA ASP A 529 6.98 -8.82 12.47
C ASP A 529 7.47 -7.73 13.43
N GLN A 530 7.93 -8.14 14.61
CA GLN A 530 8.51 -7.22 15.58
C GLN A 530 9.84 -6.73 15.03
N ILE A 531 9.88 -5.52 14.50
CA ILE A 531 11.13 -4.78 14.48
C ILE A 531 11.42 -4.44 15.93
N ILE A 532 12.28 -5.26 16.56
CA ILE A 532 12.72 -5.06 17.93
C ILE A 532 13.57 -3.78 17.97
N HIS A 533 12.92 -2.64 18.19
CA HIS A 533 13.61 -1.47 18.69
C HIS A 533 13.97 -1.75 20.15
N LYS A 534 15.22 -2.18 20.39
CA LYS A 534 15.76 -2.31 21.75
C LYS A 534 15.61 -0.96 22.45
N ARG A 535 14.72 -0.87 23.45
CA ARG A 535 14.61 0.33 24.31
C ARG A 535 16.00 0.63 24.89
N PRO A 536 16.52 1.87 24.76
CA PRO A 536 17.82 2.21 25.32
C PRO A 536 17.75 2.16 26.85
N HIS A 537 18.54 1.28 27.45
CA HIS A 537 18.67 1.21 28.92
C HIS A 537 19.70 2.24 29.42
N ARG A 538 19.31 3.00 30.46
CA ARG A 538 20.20 3.93 31.17
C ARG A 538 21.31 3.14 31.88
N LYS A 539 22.58 3.37 31.51
CA LYS A 539 23.75 2.70 32.09
C LYS A 539 23.88 3.02 33.59
N VAL A 540 23.94 1.99 34.44
CA VAL A 540 24.23 2.14 35.88
C VAL A 540 25.75 2.21 36.07
N ARG A 541 26.28 3.35 36.52
CA ARG A 541 27.74 3.59 36.64
C ARG A 541 28.40 2.76 37.73
N THR A 542 27.65 2.24 38.70
CA THR A 542 28.14 1.58 39.92
C THR A 542 28.14 0.05 39.87
N GLY A 543 27.68 -0.56 38.76
CA GLY A 543 27.67 -2.02 38.58
C GLY A 543 29.07 -2.66 38.53
N CYS A 544 29.14 -3.95 38.89
CA CYS A 544 30.38 -4.73 38.85
C CYS A 544 30.91 -4.88 37.42
N ILE A 545 32.22 -5.13 37.31
CA ILE A 545 32.95 -5.23 36.03
C ILE A 545 32.38 -6.36 35.16
N GLU A 546 32.07 -7.52 35.75
CA GLU A 546 31.52 -8.66 34.99
C GLU A 546 30.12 -8.40 34.41
N CYS A 547 29.24 -7.73 35.15
CA CYS A 547 27.94 -7.36 34.59
C CYS A 547 28.11 -6.27 33.50
N LYS A 548 29.06 -5.34 33.68
CA LYS A 548 29.38 -4.31 32.68
C LYS A 548 29.97 -4.90 31.40
N SER A 549 30.91 -5.84 31.50
CA SER A 549 31.53 -6.50 30.34
C SER A 549 30.49 -7.30 29.55
N ARG A 550 29.58 -7.98 30.26
CA ARG A 550 28.45 -8.71 29.67
C ARG A 550 27.30 -7.82 29.20
N LYS A 551 27.39 -6.50 29.38
CA LYS A 551 26.36 -5.50 29.05
C LYS A 551 24.98 -5.81 29.67
N ILE A 552 24.96 -6.39 30.86
CA ILE A 552 23.73 -6.70 31.63
C ILE A 552 23.64 -5.84 32.90
N LYS A 553 22.42 -5.56 33.39
CA LYS A 553 22.22 -4.71 34.58
C LYS A 553 22.68 -5.43 35.85
N CYS A 554 23.73 -4.91 36.49
CA CYS A 554 24.15 -5.36 37.82
C CYS A 554 23.12 -4.95 38.86
N ASN A 555 22.77 -5.83 39.79
CA ASN A 555 21.91 -5.51 40.92
C ASN A 555 22.68 -4.98 42.14
N GLU A 556 24.00 -4.80 42.03
CA GLU A 556 24.87 -4.08 42.98
C GLU A 556 24.97 -4.68 44.39
N GLY A 557 24.49 -5.91 44.59
CA GLY A 557 24.66 -6.66 45.83
C GLY A 557 26.15 -6.86 46.18
N ARG A 558 26.53 -6.61 47.44
CA ARG A 558 27.90 -6.81 47.95
C ARG A 558 27.90 -7.94 49.00
N PRO A 559 28.94 -8.80 49.04
CA PRO A 559 30.19 -8.75 48.27
C PRO A 559 30.08 -9.28 46.83
N GLN A 560 29.01 -9.99 46.46
CA GLN A 560 28.75 -10.42 45.08
C GLN A 560 27.31 -10.09 44.64
N CYS A 561 27.15 -9.65 43.39
CA CYS A 561 25.85 -9.40 42.79
C CYS A 561 25.12 -10.72 42.51
N ALA A 562 23.78 -10.70 42.46
CA ALA A 562 22.97 -11.91 42.30
C ALA A 562 23.27 -12.64 40.97
N LEU A 563 23.62 -11.89 39.93
CA LEU A 563 23.97 -12.45 38.63
C LEU A 563 25.33 -13.15 38.67
N CYS A 564 26.37 -12.52 39.22
CA CYS A 564 27.68 -13.16 39.38
C CYS A 564 27.61 -14.39 40.30
N LYS A 565 26.77 -14.34 41.34
CA LYS A 565 26.50 -15.51 42.20
C LYS A 565 25.84 -16.65 41.41
N ARG A 566 24.86 -16.33 40.54
CA ARG A 566 24.16 -17.32 39.70
C ARG A 566 25.08 -17.95 38.65
N TYR A 567 25.97 -17.16 38.05
CA TYR A 567 26.88 -17.63 37.02
C TYR A 567 28.21 -18.15 37.59
N SER A 568 28.35 -18.22 38.92
CA SER A 568 29.59 -18.62 39.61
C SER A 568 30.83 -17.87 39.09
N THR A 569 30.68 -16.57 38.82
CA THR A 569 31.75 -15.72 38.29
C THR A 569 32.25 -14.71 39.33
N SER A 570 33.51 -14.31 39.21
CA SER A 570 34.12 -13.34 40.13
C SER A 570 33.44 -11.97 40.02
N CYS A 571 32.91 -11.45 41.13
CA CYS A 571 32.18 -10.18 41.15
C CYS A 571 33.07 -9.05 41.69
N ILE A 572 33.67 -8.28 40.79
CA ILE A 572 34.60 -7.19 41.15
C ILE A 572 33.92 -5.85 40.88
N TYR A 573 33.82 -4.99 41.90
CA TYR A 573 33.34 -3.62 41.74
C TYR A 573 34.53 -2.67 41.56
N PRO A 574 34.48 -1.74 40.58
CA PRO A 574 35.57 -0.78 40.38
C PRO A 574 35.70 0.14 41.60
N THR A 575 36.92 0.35 42.07
CA THR A 575 37.22 1.29 43.17
C THR A 575 37.55 2.66 42.59
N SER A 576 37.33 3.73 43.36
CA SER A 576 37.35 5.13 42.91
C SER A 576 38.71 5.67 42.42
N ARG A 577 39.73 4.82 42.22
CA ARG A 577 41.07 5.21 41.76
C ARG A 577 41.34 4.98 40.26
N ASP A 578 40.44 4.34 39.52
CA ASP A 578 40.63 4.10 38.08
C ASP A 578 39.98 5.16 37.16
N ALA A 579 39.51 6.29 37.73
CA ALA A 579 38.78 7.34 37.02
C ALA A 579 39.62 8.58 36.63
N SER A 580 40.95 8.49 36.70
CA SER A 580 41.84 9.64 36.43
C SER A 580 42.82 9.38 35.27
N ALA A 581 42.34 9.54 34.04
CA ALA A 581 43.17 9.79 32.87
C ALA A 581 42.44 10.70 31.86
N SER A 582 42.02 11.89 32.31
CA SER A 582 41.86 13.08 31.46
C SER A 582 41.68 14.31 32.35
N SER A 583 42.67 15.21 32.35
CA SER A 583 42.49 16.67 32.51
C SER A 583 43.83 17.36 32.75
N SER A 584 44.18 18.25 31.83
CA SER A 584 44.81 19.56 32.02
C SER A 584 44.98 20.13 30.60
N GLN A 585 44.62 21.36 30.24
CA GLN A 585 44.59 22.63 30.97
C GLN A 585 43.49 23.59 30.44
N SER A 586 43.25 24.61 31.27
CA SER A 586 42.19 25.63 31.30
C SER A 586 42.28 26.73 30.20
N PRO A 587 41.31 27.68 30.12
CA PRO A 587 41.02 28.46 28.92
C PRO A 587 41.78 29.79 28.84
N VAL A 588 42.02 30.27 27.62
CA VAL A 588 42.47 31.65 27.37
C VAL A 588 41.50 32.34 26.42
N ASN A 589 40.99 33.48 26.89
CA ASN A 589 40.19 34.45 26.15
C ASN A 589 41.10 35.28 25.23
N ARG A 590 40.66 35.60 24.00
CA ARG A 590 40.98 36.86 23.31
C ARG A 590 40.05 37.11 22.11
N ASP A 591 39.42 38.26 22.15
CA ASP A 591 38.68 38.90 21.07
C ASP A 591 39.60 39.46 19.95
N VAL A 592 38.96 39.77 18.80
CA VAL A 592 39.22 40.88 17.83
C VAL A 592 39.99 40.61 16.50
N ILE A 593 39.19 40.62 15.42
CA ILE A 593 39.28 41.35 14.12
C ILE A 593 40.23 40.88 12.97
N SER A 594 39.61 40.45 11.85
CA SER A 594 39.66 41.04 10.47
C SER A 594 39.89 40.09 9.29
N SER A 595 38.90 40.13 8.38
CA SER A 595 38.98 40.20 6.89
C SER A 595 39.63 39.07 6.07
N GLN A 596 38.82 38.37 5.26
CA GLN A 596 38.86 38.38 3.78
C GLN A 596 37.65 37.61 3.16
N PRO A 597 37.33 37.78 1.85
CA PRO A 597 35.97 37.88 1.29
C PRO A 597 35.30 36.52 0.98
N PRO A 598 33.98 36.49 0.67
CA PRO A 598 33.29 35.23 0.40
C PRO A 598 33.64 34.70 -0.99
N LEU A 599 34.07 33.44 -1.05
CA LEU A 599 34.06 32.64 -2.27
C LEU A 599 32.60 32.27 -2.57
N GLU A 600 32.08 32.78 -3.68
CA GLU A 600 30.82 32.36 -4.28
C GLU A 600 30.90 30.84 -4.58
N GLU A 601 30.18 30.04 -3.80
CA GLU A 601 29.85 28.67 -4.19
C GLU A 601 28.72 28.73 -5.22
N LEU A 602 28.99 28.15 -6.39
CA LEU A 602 28.00 27.82 -7.41
C LEU A 602 26.93 26.90 -6.79
N GLN A 603 25.79 27.47 -6.40
CA GLN A 603 24.64 26.71 -5.92
C GLN A 603 23.86 26.14 -7.10
N LEU A 604 23.99 24.83 -7.34
CA LEU A 604 23.00 24.08 -8.11
C LEU A 604 21.80 23.77 -7.21
N GLY A 605 20.66 24.38 -7.58
CA GLY A 605 19.42 24.37 -6.81
C GLY A 605 18.75 23.00 -6.81
N ILE A 606 18.97 22.24 -5.74
CA ILE A 606 18.12 21.13 -5.30
C ILE A 606 17.51 21.53 -3.94
N PRO A 607 16.18 21.44 -3.73
CA PRO A 607 15.57 21.76 -2.45
C PRO A 607 16.17 20.90 -1.32
N ARG A 608 16.87 21.54 -0.37
CA ARG A 608 17.34 20.91 0.86
C ARG A 608 16.16 20.76 1.82
N ASP A 609 15.38 19.68 1.69
CA ASP A 609 14.53 19.21 2.80
C ASP A 609 14.14 17.71 2.73
N LEU A 610 15.09 16.83 2.40
CA LEU A 610 14.89 15.37 2.47
C LEU A 610 16.08 14.61 3.09
N SER A 611 17.03 15.28 3.73
CA SER A 611 18.30 14.64 4.12
C SER A 611 18.74 14.80 5.56
N ASP A 612 17.84 14.98 6.53
CA ASP A 612 18.33 15.01 7.92
C ASP A 612 17.35 14.51 8.99
N GLN A 613 17.26 13.18 9.12
CA GLN A 613 17.11 12.53 10.43
C GLN A 613 17.87 11.20 10.41
N THR A 614 19.17 11.24 10.74
CA THR A 614 19.90 10.26 11.56
C THR A 614 21.39 10.60 11.54
N THR A 615 21.85 11.47 12.43
CA THR A 615 23.29 11.58 12.78
C THR A 615 23.70 10.45 13.73
N ASP A 616 23.30 9.21 13.44
CA ASP A 616 23.78 8.02 14.14
C ASP A 616 24.40 7.08 13.10
N LEU A 617 25.61 6.60 13.40
CA LEU A 617 26.41 5.82 12.45
C LEU A 617 25.77 4.43 12.26
N GLN A 618 24.99 4.25 11.19
CA GLN A 618 24.35 2.96 10.89
C GLN A 618 25.41 1.92 10.47
N VAL A 619 25.83 1.09 11.43
CA VAL A 619 26.91 0.09 11.24
C VAL A 619 26.56 -0.91 10.14
N GLU A 620 25.29 -1.26 9.96
CA GLU A 620 24.83 -2.17 8.90
C GLU A 620 25.02 -1.57 7.49
N SER A 621 24.75 -0.27 7.33
CA SER A 621 25.02 0.41 6.05
C SER A 621 26.52 0.51 5.77
N LEU A 622 27.35 0.65 6.81
CA LEU A 622 28.81 0.60 6.66
C LEU A 622 29.32 -0.80 6.33
N GLU A 623 28.73 -1.86 6.89
CA GLU A 623 29.07 -3.25 6.54
C GLU A 623 28.78 -3.50 5.06
N LEU A 624 27.60 -3.10 4.58
CA LEU A 624 27.20 -3.26 3.18
C LEU A 624 28.08 -2.43 2.25
N LEU A 625 28.38 -1.17 2.58
CA LEU A 625 29.27 -0.33 1.79
C LEU A 625 30.71 -0.88 1.78
N HIS A 626 31.20 -1.38 2.93
CA HIS A 626 32.49 -2.07 2.98
C HIS A 626 32.48 -3.29 2.06
N HIS A 627 31.44 -4.13 2.15
CA HIS A 627 31.26 -5.31 1.31
C HIS A 627 31.17 -4.96 -0.19
N TRP A 628 30.57 -3.82 -0.55
CA TRP A 628 30.66 -3.28 -1.90
C TRP A 628 32.10 -3.09 -2.33
N THR A 629 32.85 -2.27 -1.58
CA THR A 629 34.21 -1.84 -1.94
C THR A 629 35.25 -2.95 -1.91
N THR A 630 34.94 -4.09 -1.26
CA THR A 630 35.85 -5.24 -1.16
C THR A 630 35.46 -6.42 -2.01
N TYR A 631 34.16 -6.71 -2.19
CA TYR A 631 33.70 -7.95 -2.82
C TYR A 631 32.65 -7.74 -3.93
N ALA A 632 31.54 -7.05 -3.64
CA ALA A 632 30.38 -7.06 -4.55
C ALA A 632 30.65 -6.38 -5.90
N TYR A 633 31.52 -5.36 -5.93
CA TYR A 633 31.84 -4.59 -7.13
C TYR A 633 32.48 -5.42 -8.25
N HIS A 634 33.09 -6.57 -7.94
CA HIS A 634 33.82 -7.39 -8.91
C HIS A 634 32.94 -7.84 -10.10
N GLY A 635 31.61 -7.95 -9.90
CA GLY A 635 30.66 -8.28 -10.95
C GLY A 635 30.38 -7.16 -11.97
N PHE A 636 30.85 -5.93 -11.74
CA PHE A 636 30.36 -4.77 -12.51
C PHE A 636 31.29 -4.25 -13.61
N GLY A 637 32.53 -4.75 -13.69
CA GLY A 637 33.50 -4.37 -14.73
C GLY A 637 34.00 -5.55 -15.55
N ASP A 638 34.05 -5.39 -16.88
CA ASP A 638 34.51 -6.40 -17.83
C ASP A 638 36.04 -6.46 -17.88
N LYS A 639 36.67 -5.29 -17.84
CA LYS A 639 38.12 -5.13 -17.76
C LYS A 639 38.53 -4.67 -16.36
N PRO A 640 39.79 -4.91 -15.93
CA PRO A 640 40.27 -4.46 -14.62
C PRO A 640 40.09 -2.95 -14.38
N GLU A 641 40.30 -2.12 -15.41
CA GLU A 641 40.08 -0.67 -15.37
C GLU A 641 38.61 -0.28 -15.13
N ASP A 642 37.65 -1.00 -15.71
CA ASP A 642 36.21 -0.73 -15.52
C ASP A 642 35.78 -1.04 -14.07
N ARG A 643 36.44 -2.01 -13.42
CA ARG A 643 36.16 -2.37 -12.03
C ARG A 643 36.58 -1.28 -11.05
N ILE A 644 37.62 -0.51 -11.37
CA ILE A 644 38.08 0.62 -10.54
C ILE A 644 36.97 1.69 -10.45
N ALA A 645 36.29 1.98 -11.56
CA ALA A 645 35.18 2.92 -11.58
C ALA A 645 34.06 2.50 -10.61
N TRP A 646 33.72 1.21 -10.59
CA TRP A 646 32.73 0.67 -9.66
C TRP A 646 33.20 0.59 -8.22
N GLN A 647 34.49 0.37 -7.98
CA GLN A 647 35.06 0.25 -6.64
C GLN A 647 35.22 1.61 -5.96
N VAL A 648 35.63 2.64 -6.72
CA VAL A 648 36.10 3.93 -6.17
C VAL A 648 35.16 5.06 -6.58
N ASP A 649 35.02 5.31 -7.89
CA ASP A 649 34.34 6.51 -8.38
C ASP A 649 32.85 6.49 -8.09
N ILE A 650 32.18 5.34 -8.31
CA ILE A 650 30.74 5.20 -8.07
C ILE A 650 30.36 5.39 -6.60
N PRO A 651 31.04 4.78 -5.61
CA PRO A 651 30.83 5.10 -4.20
C PRO A 651 31.07 6.58 -3.84
N GLN A 652 32.08 7.23 -4.45
CA GLN A 652 32.33 8.66 -4.23
C GLN A 652 31.19 9.53 -4.77
N ILE A 653 30.69 9.22 -5.97
CA ILE A 653 29.52 9.88 -6.55
C ILE A 653 28.29 9.64 -5.66
N ALA A 654 28.14 8.42 -5.13
CA ALA A 654 27.02 8.03 -4.28
C ALA A 654 26.96 8.82 -2.97
N CYS A 655 28.08 9.28 -2.43
CA CYS A 655 28.09 10.18 -1.27
C CYS A 655 27.32 11.50 -1.50
N LYS A 656 27.19 11.93 -2.76
CA LYS A 656 26.42 13.13 -3.15
C LYS A 656 25.04 12.80 -3.73
N GLN A 657 24.76 11.53 -4.01
CA GLN A 657 23.57 11.06 -4.73
C GLN A 657 22.89 9.94 -3.93
N PRO A 658 21.89 10.26 -3.08
CA PRO A 658 21.28 9.32 -2.14
C PRO A 658 20.72 8.04 -2.80
N PHE A 659 20.07 8.17 -3.96
CA PHE A 659 19.50 7.01 -4.66
C PHE A 659 20.58 6.02 -5.11
N LEU A 660 21.73 6.51 -5.58
CA LEU A 660 22.86 5.68 -5.99
C LEU A 660 23.46 4.94 -4.78
N MET A 661 23.64 5.63 -3.65
CA MET A 661 24.12 4.99 -2.41
C MET A 661 23.19 3.87 -1.98
N ARG A 662 21.87 4.11 -2.00
CA ARG A 662 20.89 3.07 -1.68
C ARG A 662 20.95 1.91 -2.66
N GLY A 663 21.15 2.15 -3.96
CA GLY A 663 21.36 1.07 -4.95
C GLY A 663 22.59 0.22 -4.65
N ILE A 664 23.72 0.85 -4.27
CA ILE A 664 24.94 0.14 -3.87
C ILE A 664 24.64 -0.78 -2.69
N LEU A 665 24.02 -0.25 -1.64
CA LEU A 665 23.68 -1.02 -0.44
C LEU A 665 22.71 -2.17 -0.75
N ALA A 666 21.74 -1.94 -1.64
CA ALA A 666 20.78 -2.96 -2.05
C ALA A 666 21.47 -4.14 -2.73
N VAL A 667 22.32 -3.88 -3.73
CA VAL A 667 23.07 -4.90 -4.45
C VAL A 667 24.11 -5.59 -3.55
N SER A 668 24.76 -4.85 -2.64
CA SER A 668 25.65 -5.45 -1.65
C SER A 668 24.93 -6.42 -0.74
N ALA A 669 23.70 -6.10 -0.34
CA ALA A 669 22.87 -6.99 0.45
C ALA A 669 22.48 -8.23 -0.36
N LEU A 670 22.10 -8.11 -1.64
CA LEU A 670 21.89 -9.27 -2.51
C LEU A 670 23.13 -10.16 -2.59
N HIS A 671 24.31 -9.57 -2.79
CA HIS A 671 25.55 -10.33 -2.82
C HIS A 671 25.83 -11.03 -1.47
N MET A 672 25.60 -10.35 -0.35
CA MET A 672 25.71 -10.96 0.99
C MET A 672 24.71 -12.09 1.19
N SER A 673 23.52 -12.02 0.61
CA SER A 673 22.54 -13.11 0.69
C SER A 673 23.02 -14.38 -0.01
N HIS A 674 23.79 -14.24 -1.09
CA HIS A 674 24.41 -15.33 -1.83
C HIS A 674 25.62 -15.90 -1.08
N VAL A 675 26.50 -15.04 -0.56
CA VAL A 675 27.74 -15.44 0.14
C VAL A 675 27.48 -15.94 1.56
N ARG A 676 26.35 -15.56 2.19
CA ARG A 676 25.95 -15.97 3.55
C ARG A 676 24.54 -16.60 3.55
N PRO A 677 24.38 -17.84 3.05
CA PRO A 677 23.08 -18.49 2.94
C PRO A 677 22.33 -18.60 4.28
N GLU A 678 23.04 -18.72 5.40
CA GLU A 678 22.46 -18.81 6.74
C GLU A 678 21.77 -17.51 7.19
N GLN A 679 22.09 -16.39 6.55
CA GLN A 679 21.49 -15.07 6.77
C GLN A 679 20.75 -14.55 5.53
N GLN A 680 20.49 -15.40 4.54
CA GLN A 680 19.91 -15.01 3.26
C GLN A 680 18.66 -14.16 3.43
N LYS A 681 17.69 -14.60 4.25
CA LYS A 681 16.45 -13.85 4.53
C LYS A 681 16.70 -12.43 5.03
N LYS A 682 17.68 -12.23 5.93
CA LYS A 682 18.04 -10.90 6.46
C LYS A 682 18.50 -9.99 5.34
N TYR A 683 19.44 -10.46 4.51
CA TYR A 683 20.03 -9.62 3.48
C TYR A 683 19.10 -9.39 2.29
N LEU A 684 18.19 -10.33 1.99
CA LEU A 684 17.12 -10.09 1.01
C LEU A 684 16.16 -8.98 1.47
N MET A 685 15.76 -8.96 2.74
CA MET A 685 14.94 -7.85 3.27
C MET A 685 15.69 -6.51 3.21
N LEU A 686 17.00 -6.50 3.49
CA LEU A 686 17.82 -5.29 3.38
C LEU A 686 17.97 -4.82 1.93
N ALA A 687 18.10 -5.75 0.99
CA ALA A 687 18.13 -5.45 -0.44
C ALA A 687 16.84 -4.74 -0.88
N VAL A 688 15.68 -5.34 -0.58
CA VAL A 688 14.36 -4.76 -0.89
C VAL A 688 14.16 -3.41 -0.21
N HIS A 689 14.56 -3.30 1.07
CA HIS A 689 14.45 -2.05 1.82
C HIS A 689 15.21 -0.90 1.15
N HIS A 690 16.48 -1.12 0.80
CA HIS A 690 17.28 -0.08 0.16
C HIS A 690 16.82 0.21 -1.28
N GLN A 691 16.37 -0.81 -2.03
CA GLN A 691 15.80 -0.63 -3.36
C GLN A 691 14.55 0.26 -3.32
N ASN A 692 13.62 0.00 -2.41
CA ASN A 692 12.39 0.79 -2.25
C ASN A 692 12.65 2.25 -1.86
N LEU A 693 13.71 2.50 -1.08
CA LEU A 693 14.11 3.87 -0.72
C LEU A 693 14.81 4.61 -1.88
N ALA A 694 15.47 3.89 -2.78
CA ALA A 694 16.18 4.50 -3.91
C ALA A 694 15.24 4.92 -5.04
N LEU A 695 14.20 4.11 -5.30
CA LEU A 695 13.35 4.22 -6.48
C LEU A 695 12.63 5.57 -6.62
N PRO A 696 12.03 6.21 -5.59
CA PRO A 696 11.34 7.48 -5.77
C PRO A 696 12.24 8.60 -6.28
N SER A 697 13.44 8.74 -5.71
CA SER A 697 14.40 9.77 -6.11
C SER A 697 15.01 9.49 -7.49
N TYR A 698 15.22 8.22 -7.83
CA TYR A 698 15.67 7.84 -9.17
C TYR A 698 14.58 8.10 -10.22
N ARG A 699 13.33 7.70 -9.96
CA ARG A 699 12.16 7.93 -10.83
C ARG A 699 11.97 9.40 -11.14
N TYR A 700 12.07 10.27 -10.13
CA TYR A 700 11.99 11.71 -10.32
C TYR A 700 12.94 12.23 -11.43
N VAL A 701 14.16 11.67 -11.53
CA VAL A 701 15.14 12.04 -12.56
C VAL A 701 14.81 11.42 -13.91
N ILE A 702 14.42 10.14 -13.95
CA ILE A 702 14.15 9.43 -15.20
C ILE A 702 12.77 9.71 -15.83
N ASP A 703 11.81 10.25 -15.08
CA ASP A 703 10.51 10.67 -15.62
C ASP A 703 10.66 11.79 -16.67
N ASP A 704 11.76 12.53 -16.62
CA ASP A 704 12.14 13.52 -17.64
C ASP A 704 13.67 13.66 -17.73
N PHE A 705 14.36 12.58 -18.07
CA PHE A 705 15.82 12.59 -18.13
C PHE A 705 16.39 13.53 -19.21
N ARG A 706 15.58 13.98 -20.19
CA ARG A 706 16.02 15.00 -21.16
C ARG A 706 16.25 16.36 -20.53
N ASN A 707 15.48 16.71 -19.51
CA ASN A 707 15.59 18.00 -18.83
C ASN A 707 16.25 17.91 -17.44
N LYS A 708 16.18 16.75 -16.77
CA LYS A 708 16.63 16.57 -15.38
C LYS A 708 17.98 15.87 -15.25
N MET A 709 18.47 15.23 -16.30
CA MET A 709 19.84 14.72 -16.32
C MET A 709 20.80 15.86 -16.62
N THR A 710 21.85 15.95 -15.83
CA THR A 710 22.88 16.99 -15.92
C THR A 710 24.26 16.34 -15.94
N GLU A 711 25.30 17.11 -16.27
CA GLU A 711 26.68 16.66 -16.19
C GLU A 711 27.04 16.12 -14.79
N GLU A 712 26.49 16.71 -13.73
CA GLU A 712 26.78 16.33 -12.34
C GLU A 712 26.13 15.02 -11.89
N ASN A 713 24.96 14.65 -12.44
CA ASN A 713 24.22 13.48 -12.00
C ASN A 713 24.22 12.32 -13.02
N CYS A 714 24.65 12.54 -14.26
CA CYS A 714 24.57 11.56 -15.34
C CYS A 714 25.23 10.21 -14.99
N HIS A 715 26.40 10.24 -14.36
CA HIS A 715 27.11 9.04 -13.90
C HIS A 715 26.36 8.29 -12.80
N ALA A 716 25.63 9.01 -11.94
CA ALA A 716 24.82 8.39 -10.91
C ALA A 716 23.56 7.75 -11.48
N VAL A 717 22.93 8.38 -12.47
CA VAL A 717 21.75 7.85 -13.15
C VAL A 717 22.10 6.54 -13.86
N ILE A 718 23.15 6.53 -14.69
CA ILE A 718 23.58 5.30 -15.38
C ILE A 718 24.13 4.24 -14.41
N GLY A 719 24.82 4.67 -13.35
CA GLY A 719 25.28 3.80 -12.28
C GLY A 719 24.12 3.05 -11.62
N PHE A 720 23.07 3.79 -11.24
CA PHE A 720 21.89 3.19 -10.63
C PHE A 720 21.08 2.31 -11.61
N ALA A 721 20.99 2.70 -12.89
CA ALA A 721 20.38 1.87 -13.93
C ALA A 721 21.07 0.49 -14.01
N SER A 722 22.40 0.48 -14.04
CA SER A 722 23.20 -0.75 -14.10
C SER A 722 23.06 -1.60 -12.83
N LEU A 723 23.00 -0.97 -11.64
CA LEU A 723 22.74 -1.65 -10.37
C LEU A 723 21.33 -2.28 -10.36
N THR A 724 20.34 -1.61 -10.94
CA THR A 724 18.97 -2.13 -11.06
C THR A 724 18.89 -3.32 -12.00
N SER A 725 19.62 -3.30 -13.13
CA SER A 725 19.73 -4.47 -14.01
C SER A 725 20.39 -5.65 -13.29
N ALA A 726 21.46 -5.42 -12.53
CA ALA A 726 22.10 -6.48 -11.75
C ALA A 726 21.20 -7.02 -10.62
N TYR A 727 20.43 -6.13 -9.98
CA TYR A 727 19.41 -6.52 -8.99
C TYR A 727 18.41 -7.51 -9.61
N ALA A 728 17.88 -7.21 -10.80
CA ALA A 728 16.92 -8.07 -11.48
C ALA A 728 17.46 -9.47 -11.83
N PHE A 729 18.77 -9.60 -12.06
CA PHE A 729 19.41 -10.91 -12.27
C PHE A 729 19.64 -11.68 -10.96
N ALA A 730 20.06 -10.97 -9.89
CA ALA A 730 20.47 -11.55 -8.60
C ALA A 730 19.33 -11.92 -7.65
N ASP A 731 18.14 -11.34 -7.80
CA ASP A 731 17.02 -11.59 -6.92
C ASP A 731 16.61 -13.09 -6.96
N PRO A 732 16.63 -13.82 -5.83
CA PRO A 732 16.39 -15.26 -5.79
C PRO A 732 14.94 -15.71 -5.97
N HIS A 733 14.01 -14.86 -6.39
CA HIS A 733 12.76 -15.36 -6.98
C HIS A 733 13.08 -15.98 -8.36
N PRO A 734 12.73 -17.26 -8.69
CA PRO A 734 11.53 -18.00 -8.28
C PRO A 734 11.65 -19.55 -8.06
N LEU A 735 10.72 -20.13 -7.30
CA LEU A 735 10.22 -21.51 -7.47
C LEU A 735 8.68 -21.42 -7.35
N GLY A 736 7.96 -21.73 -8.44
CA GLY A 736 6.48 -21.74 -8.47
C GLY A 736 5.77 -20.54 -9.13
N SER A 737 6.50 -19.54 -9.63
CA SER A 737 5.94 -18.49 -10.51
C SER A 737 5.83 -19.04 -11.93
N THR A 738 4.66 -18.97 -12.56
CA THR A 738 4.46 -19.29 -13.98
C THR A 738 5.02 -18.21 -14.94
N ALA A 739 5.76 -17.22 -14.42
CA ALA A 739 6.46 -16.20 -15.20
C ALA A 739 7.98 -16.37 -15.07
N PHE A 740 8.63 -16.60 -16.22
CA PHE A 740 10.04 -16.93 -16.49
C PHE A 740 11.02 -15.90 -15.90
N ALA A 741 12.33 -16.15 -16.00
CA ALA A 741 13.44 -15.38 -15.39
C ALA A 741 13.32 -13.84 -15.47
N GLY A 742 12.59 -13.26 -14.53
CA GLY A 742 12.24 -11.84 -14.50
C GLY A 742 11.22 -11.41 -15.55
N VAL A 743 10.43 -12.29 -16.15
CA VAL A 743 9.39 -11.89 -17.12
C VAL A 743 8.31 -11.06 -16.45
N SER A 744 8.05 -9.87 -17.01
CA SER A 744 6.93 -9.03 -16.59
C SER A 744 5.61 -9.82 -16.75
N PRO A 745 4.81 -9.98 -15.67
CA PRO A 745 3.50 -10.64 -15.73
C PRO A 745 2.53 -9.99 -16.71
N ARG A 746 2.81 -8.74 -17.11
CA ARG A 746 2.01 -7.95 -18.06
C ARG A 746 2.37 -8.23 -19.52
N THR A 747 3.60 -8.67 -19.81
CA THR A 747 4.16 -8.63 -21.18
C THR A 747 4.80 -9.91 -21.67
N GLY A 748 5.03 -10.93 -20.83
CA GLY A 748 5.68 -12.18 -21.28
C GLY A 748 7.18 -12.04 -21.62
N VAL A 749 7.77 -10.85 -21.45
CA VAL A 749 9.18 -10.52 -21.75
C VAL A 749 10.04 -10.38 -20.49
N PRO A 750 11.28 -10.91 -20.45
CA PRO A 750 12.20 -10.72 -19.33
C PRO A 750 12.49 -9.23 -19.03
N GLU A 751 12.20 -8.79 -17.80
CA GLU A 751 12.32 -7.44 -17.25
C GLU A 751 13.74 -6.89 -17.39
N TRP A 752 14.76 -7.75 -17.25
CA TRP A 752 16.14 -7.33 -17.47
C TRP A 752 16.38 -6.85 -18.92
N LEU A 753 15.65 -7.36 -19.93
CA LEU A 753 15.73 -6.82 -21.30
C LEU A 753 15.18 -5.39 -21.36
N LEU A 754 14.06 -5.13 -20.69
CA LEU A 754 13.44 -3.80 -20.65
C LEU A 754 14.33 -2.80 -19.90
N LEU A 755 14.91 -3.22 -18.77
CA LEU A 755 15.84 -2.41 -17.98
C LEU A 755 17.09 -2.04 -18.78
N LEU A 756 17.68 -2.99 -19.52
CA LEU A 756 18.84 -2.71 -20.38
C LEU A 756 18.49 -1.74 -21.52
N ARG A 757 17.31 -1.88 -22.13
CA ARG A 757 16.84 -0.91 -23.14
C ARG A 757 16.60 0.48 -22.55
N GLY A 758 16.07 0.56 -21.33
CA GLY A 758 15.96 1.82 -20.59
C GLY A 758 17.33 2.45 -20.32
N ALA A 759 18.30 1.66 -19.86
CA ALA A 759 19.67 2.11 -19.65
C ALA A 759 20.31 2.66 -20.93
N ARG A 760 20.03 2.06 -22.09
CA ARG A 760 20.49 2.57 -23.38
C ARG A 760 19.93 3.94 -23.73
N GLN A 761 18.67 4.23 -23.40
CA GLN A 761 18.11 5.57 -23.61
C GLN A 761 18.82 6.62 -22.76
N ILE A 762 19.15 6.27 -21.51
CA ILE A 762 19.93 7.10 -20.59
C ILE A 762 21.33 7.37 -21.17
N LEU A 763 22.02 6.31 -21.63
CA LEU A 763 23.34 6.44 -22.28
C LEU A 763 23.29 7.36 -23.49
N ASN A 764 22.23 7.29 -24.30
CA ASN A 764 22.09 8.11 -25.50
C ASN A 764 21.89 9.58 -25.19
N VAL A 765 21.08 9.93 -24.19
CA VAL A 765 20.86 11.33 -23.79
C VAL A 765 22.07 11.90 -23.04
N GLY A 766 22.72 11.08 -22.21
CA GLY A 766 23.86 11.50 -21.39
C GLY A 766 25.21 11.37 -22.07
N ARG A 767 25.25 10.97 -23.35
CA ARG A 767 26.45 10.53 -24.07
C ARG A 767 27.63 11.48 -23.89
N ASP A 768 27.44 12.77 -24.12
CA ASP A 768 28.51 13.77 -24.11
C ASP A 768 29.10 14.01 -22.71
N TRP A 769 28.29 13.86 -21.66
CA TRP A 769 28.72 13.96 -20.28
C TRP A 769 29.36 12.65 -19.82
N ILE A 770 28.73 11.52 -20.11
CA ILE A 770 29.18 10.19 -19.70
C ILE A 770 30.56 9.87 -20.31
N ALA A 771 30.81 10.28 -21.56
CA ALA A 771 32.08 10.08 -22.25
C ALA A 771 33.28 10.76 -21.55
N LYS A 772 33.05 11.76 -20.71
CA LYS A 772 34.10 12.54 -20.02
C LYS A 772 34.40 12.06 -18.60
N GLY A 773 33.68 11.06 -18.10
CA GLY A 773 33.81 10.63 -16.70
C GLY A 773 33.92 9.12 -16.51
N PRO A 774 33.78 8.64 -15.26
CA PRO A 774 34.19 7.28 -14.87
C PRO A 774 33.35 6.19 -15.53
N MET A 775 32.16 6.52 -16.03
CA MET A 775 31.25 5.58 -16.70
C MET A 775 31.42 5.55 -18.24
N ALA A 776 32.46 6.20 -18.79
CA ALA A 776 32.69 6.26 -20.23
C ALA A 776 32.80 4.89 -20.91
N PHE A 777 33.27 3.87 -20.19
CA PHE A 777 33.39 2.50 -20.73
C PHE A 777 32.03 1.87 -21.11
N GLN A 778 30.91 2.34 -20.54
CA GLN A 778 29.56 1.90 -20.89
C GLN A 778 29.14 2.34 -22.31
N LEU A 779 29.86 3.30 -22.91
CA LEU A 779 29.62 3.77 -24.28
C LEU A 779 30.42 3.00 -25.34
N ARG A 780 31.28 2.05 -24.94
CA ARG A 780 32.04 1.23 -25.88
C ARG A 780 31.06 0.43 -26.76
N THR A 781 31.31 0.41 -28.06
CA THR A 781 30.51 -0.34 -29.05
C THR A 781 31.44 -0.92 -30.11
N VAL A 782 31.08 -2.05 -30.69
CA VAL A 782 31.73 -2.57 -31.90
C VAL A 782 31.02 -2.00 -33.14
N PRO A 783 31.73 -1.42 -34.13
CA PRO A 783 31.10 -0.95 -35.35
C PRO A 783 30.41 -2.11 -36.12
N PRO A 784 29.19 -1.91 -36.66
CA PRO A 784 28.41 -2.97 -37.33
C PRO A 784 29.05 -3.61 -38.58
N GLY A 785 30.20 -3.12 -39.05
CA GLY A 785 30.95 -3.68 -40.18
C GLY A 785 32.21 -4.47 -39.79
N ASP A 786 32.59 -4.44 -38.51
CA ASP A 786 33.84 -5.04 -38.01
C ASP A 786 33.60 -6.40 -37.33
N ILE A 787 32.36 -6.89 -37.31
CA ILE A 787 31.98 -8.18 -36.71
C ILE A 787 32.06 -9.27 -37.77
N ASP A 788 33.17 -9.99 -37.79
CA ASP A 788 33.34 -11.17 -38.63
C ASP A 788 32.83 -12.42 -37.89
N LEU A 789 31.73 -12.99 -38.40
CA LEU A 789 31.07 -14.15 -37.80
C LEU A 789 31.94 -15.42 -37.84
N THR A 790 32.96 -15.48 -38.71
CA THR A 790 33.83 -16.66 -38.84
C THR A 790 34.69 -16.91 -37.59
N TYR A 791 34.82 -15.93 -36.71
CA TYR A 791 35.51 -16.08 -35.43
C TYR A 791 34.70 -16.88 -34.40
N ASN A 792 33.38 -17.00 -34.56
CA ASN A 792 32.55 -17.83 -33.68
C ASN A 792 32.49 -19.28 -34.19
N PRO A 793 33.06 -20.26 -33.46
CA PRO A 793 33.05 -21.67 -33.90
C PRO A 793 31.64 -22.29 -33.96
N ASP A 794 30.68 -21.73 -33.23
CA ASP A 794 29.29 -22.19 -33.19
C ASP A 794 28.38 -21.45 -34.22
N ASP A 795 28.91 -20.53 -35.02
CA ASP A 795 28.10 -19.70 -35.96
C ASP A 795 27.41 -20.55 -37.04
N ALA A 796 28.08 -21.57 -37.57
CA ALA A 796 27.50 -22.46 -38.56
C ALA A 796 26.21 -23.13 -38.07
N ARG A 797 26.10 -23.38 -36.75
CA ARG A 797 24.88 -23.90 -36.11
C ARG A 797 23.84 -22.82 -35.92
N LEU A 798 24.23 -21.64 -35.43
CA LEU A 798 23.29 -20.52 -35.28
C LEU A 798 22.69 -20.12 -36.63
N ALA A 799 23.46 -20.22 -37.71
CA ALA A 799 22.99 -19.96 -39.08
C ALA A 799 21.86 -20.91 -39.51
N THR A 800 21.78 -22.14 -38.99
CA THR A 800 20.68 -23.06 -39.34
C THR A 800 19.34 -22.64 -38.75
N LEU A 801 19.32 -21.71 -37.77
CA LEU A 801 18.07 -21.16 -37.25
C LEU A 801 17.32 -20.30 -38.27
N GLU A 802 17.97 -19.91 -39.37
CA GLU A 802 17.30 -19.24 -40.49
C GLU A 802 16.15 -20.12 -41.06
N ASP A 803 16.31 -21.45 -41.01
CA ASP A 803 15.32 -22.41 -41.48
C ASP A 803 13.99 -22.33 -40.67
N LEU A 804 14.01 -21.78 -39.44
CA LEU A 804 12.80 -21.53 -38.63
C LEU A 804 11.84 -20.54 -39.29
N PHE A 805 12.36 -19.69 -40.18
CA PHE A 805 11.62 -18.59 -40.78
C PHE A 805 11.21 -18.86 -42.23
N ASP A 806 11.53 -20.05 -42.74
CA ASP A 806 11.27 -20.47 -44.12
C ASP A 806 9.96 -21.25 -44.29
N ARG A 807 9.35 -21.11 -45.47
CA ARG A 807 8.00 -21.64 -45.83
C ARG A 807 7.80 -23.15 -45.63
N LYS A 808 8.88 -23.91 -45.45
CA LYS A 808 8.87 -25.38 -45.36
C LYS A 808 8.38 -25.91 -44.00
N TYR A 809 8.46 -25.09 -42.95
CA TYR A 809 8.04 -25.42 -41.58
C TYR A 809 6.75 -24.66 -41.15
N LEU A 810 6.10 -23.94 -42.06
CA LEU A 810 4.88 -23.18 -41.77
C LEU A 810 3.63 -24.10 -41.72
N ALA A 811 3.33 -24.66 -40.54
CA ALA A 811 1.95 -25.07 -40.20
C ALA A 811 1.11 -23.87 -39.70
N CYS A 812 1.76 -22.75 -39.35
CA CYS A 812 1.14 -21.52 -38.87
C CYS A 812 1.59 -20.33 -39.76
N HIS A 813 0.66 -19.49 -40.23
CA HIS A 813 0.97 -18.33 -41.10
C HIS A 813 1.82 -17.28 -40.36
N ILE A 814 3.12 -17.19 -40.68
CA ILE A 814 4.01 -16.08 -40.27
C ILE A 814 3.96 -15.01 -41.37
N SER A 815 3.79 -13.75 -40.99
CA SER A 815 3.84 -12.62 -41.92
C SER A 815 5.27 -12.40 -42.45
N GLU A 816 5.43 -11.84 -43.65
CA GLU A 816 6.76 -11.49 -44.16
C GLU A 816 7.47 -10.45 -43.27
N GLU A 817 6.70 -9.60 -42.59
CA GLU A 817 7.19 -8.62 -41.62
C GLU A 817 7.78 -9.29 -40.37
N ASP A 818 7.06 -10.24 -39.75
CA ASP A 818 7.55 -10.94 -38.56
C ASP A 818 8.76 -11.82 -38.90
N ALA A 819 8.80 -12.42 -40.09
CA ALA A 819 9.96 -13.17 -40.57
C ALA A 819 11.20 -12.26 -40.71
N ALA A 820 11.04 -11.04 -41.22
CA ALA A 820 12.14 -10.06 -41.30
C ALA A 820 12.64 -9.63 -39.90
N VAL A 821 11.74 -9.51 -38.93
CA VAL A 821 12.07 -9.23 -37.53
C VAL A 821 12.90 -10.36 -36.93
N TYR A 822 12.50 -11.62 -37.10
CA TYR A 822 13.27 -12.77 -36.61
C TYR A 822 14.66 -12.87 -37.23
N ARG A 823 14.78 -12.66 -38.54
CA ARG A 823 16.10 -12.62 -39.22
C ARG A 823 17.00 -11.53 -38.65
N THR A 824 16.44 -10.36 -38.36
CA THR A 824 17.18 -9.26 -37.74
C THR A 824 17.66 -9.64 -36.34
N THR A 825 16.79 -10.24 -35.53
CA THR A 825 17.15 -10.71 -34.18
C THR A 825 18.19 -11.84 -34.22
N LEU A 826 18.07 -12.78 -35.16
CA LEU A 826 19.05 -13.86 -35.35
C LEU A 826 20.41 -13.30 -35.77
N ARG A 827 20.46 -12.33 -36.69
CA ARG A 827 21.71 -11.66 -37.06
C ARG A 827 22.37 -11.02 -35.84
N LEU A 828 21.62 -10.25 -35.05
CA LEU A 828 22.14 -9.63 -33.82
C LEU A 828 22.64 -10.68 -32.81
N LEU A 829 21.95 -11.81 -32.70
CA LEU A 829 22.36 -12.92 -31.83
C LEU A 829 23.70 -13.49 -32.29
N ARG A 830 23.83 -13.82 -33.58
CA ARG A 830 25.07 -14.34 -34.19
C ARG A 830 26.24 -13.38 -34.03
N GLU A 831 26.02 -12.10 -34.29
CA GLU A 831 27.01 -11.04 -34.05
C GLU A 831 27.45 -11.04 -32.58
N THR A 832 26.51 -11.15 -31.65
CA THR A 832 26.82 -11.15 -30.20
C THR A 832 27.68 -12.34 -29.78
N PHE A 833 27.45 -13.53 -30.34
CA PHE A 833 28.31 -14.70 -30.12
C PHE A 833 29.72 -14.53 -30.70
N ALA A 834 29.90 -13.73 -31.76
CA ALA A 834 31.19 -13.50 -32.39
C ALA A 834 32.06 -12.47 -31.65
N ILE A 835 31.44 -11.47 -31.00
CA ILE A 835 32.17 -10.36 -30.35
C ILE A 835 33.29 -10.82 -29.39
N PRO A 836 33.10 -11.81 -28.50
CA PRO A 836 34.16 -12.27 -27.59
C PRO A 836 35.42 -12.83 -28.29
N PHE A 837 35.29 -13.29 -29.54
CA PHE A 837 36.36 -13.90 -30.33
C PHE A 837 37.09 -12.91 -31.26
N LEU A 838 36.66 -11.65 -31.32
CA LEU A 838 37.27 -10.66 -32.23
C LEU A 838 38.70 -10.27 -31.79
N PRO A 839 39.62 -9.95 -32.73
CA PRO A 839 41.07 -9.74 -32.49
C PRO A 839 41.48 -8.63 -31.50
N HIS A 840 40.54 -7.87 -30.94
CA HIS A 840 40.81 -6.75 -30.04
C HIS A 840 39.96 -6.74 -28.77
N GLN A 841 38.99 -7.66 -28.63
CA GLN A 841 38.10 -7.79 -27.46
C GLN A 841 37.67 -6.43 -26.88
N ILE A 842 37.12 -5.57 -27.74
CA ILE A 842 36.73 -4.19 -27.38
C ILE A 842 35.71 -4.23 -26.24
N LEU A 843 34.74 -5.15 -26.35
CA LEU A 843 33.75 -5.47 -25.32
C LEU A 843 34.12 -6.76 -24.61
N GLY A 844 33.83 -6.84 -23.31
CA GLY A 844 33.83 -8.10 -22.58
C GLY A 844 32.49 -8.82 -22.71
N VAL A 845 32.39 -9.99 -22.06
CA VAL A 845 31.23 -10.90 -22.15
C VAL A 845 29.92 -10.18 -21.79
N LYS A 846 29.88 -9.42 -20.69
CA LYS A 846 28.66 -8.70 -20.27
C LYS A 846 28.23 -7.62 -21.25
N LEU A 847 29.11 -6.70 -21.63
CA LEU A 847 28.73 -5.63 -22.56
C LEU A 847 28.34 -6.17 -23.94
N SER A 848 28.95 -7.29 -24.36
CA SER A 848 28.55 -8.00 -25.57
C SER A 848 27.10 -8.49 -25.48
N MET A 849 26.74 -9.19 -24.40
CA MET A 849 25.36 -9.64 -24.17
C MET A 849 24.35 -8.49 -24.11
N PHE A 850 24.71 -7.38 -23.45
CA PHE A 850 23.83 -6.22 -23.35
C PHE A 850 23.59 -5.58 -24.72
N THR A 851 24.58 -5.64 -25.62
CA THR A 851 24.42 -5.14 -27.00
C THR A 851 23.24 -5.82 -27.72
N TRP A 852 23.04 -7.12 -27.53
CA TRP A 852 21.87 -7.81 -28.09
C TRP A 852 20.56 -7.22 -27.54
N ALA A 853 20.42 -7.20 -26.21
CA ALA A 853 19.23 -6.69 -25.52
C ALA A 853 18.89 -5.24 -25.89
N GLU A 854 19.91 -4.42 -26.14
CA GLU A 854 19.77 -3.01 -26.51
C GLU A 854 19.25 -2.80 -27.95
N HIS A 855 19.56 -3.72 -28.88
CA HIS A 855 19.34 -3.53 -30.32
C HIS A 855 18.23 -4.41 -30.92
N ILE A 856 17.71 -5.40 -30.19
CA ILE A 856 16.57 -6.20 -30.67
C ILE A 856 15.35 -5.33 -31.01
N PRO A 857 14.63 -5.61 -32.12
CA PRO A 857 13.46 -4.82 -32.52
C PRO A 857 12.34 -4.82 -31.47
N GLN A 858 11.58 -3.73 -31.38
CA GLN A 858 10.39 -3.67 -30.50
C GLN A 858 9.39 -4.78 -30.84
N ARG A 859 9.17 -5.03 -32.13
CA ARG A 859 8.29 -6.08 -32.63
C ARG A 859 8.70 -7.48 -32.16
N TYR A 860 10.01 -7.74 -31.98
CA TYR A 860 10.47 -9.02 -31.43
C TYR A 860 10.03 -9.21 -29.97
N LEU A 861 10.04 -8.15 -29.16
CA LEU A 861 9.55 -8.21 -27.77
C LEU A 861 8.05 -8.49 -27.71
N GLU A 862 7.26 -7.92 -28.61
CA GLU A 862 5.82 -8.22 -28.73
C GLU A 862 5.60 -9.70 -29.07
N LEU A 863 6.32 -10.22 -30.06
CA LEU A 863 6.25 -11.63 -30.46
C LEU A 863 6.71 -12.59 -29.35
N LEU A 864 7.71 -12.17 -28.55
CA LEU A 864 8.15 -12.90 -27.37
C LEU A 864 7.07 -12.89 -26.28
N GLY A 865 6.40 -11.76 -26.09
CA GLY A 865 5.28 -11.62 -25.17
C GLY A 865 4.05 -12.45 -25.55
N ASP A 866 3.79 -12.58 -26.84
CA ASP A 866 2.77 -13.46 -27.42
C ASP A 866 3.18 -14.95 -27.40
N LEU A 867 4.32 -15.28 -26.77
CA LEU A 867 4.87 -16.63 -26.65
C LEU A 867 5.05 -17.33 -28.00
N LYS A 868 5.40 -16.60 -29.06
CA LYS A 868 5.63 -17.21 -30.38
C LYS A 868 6.83 -18.15 -30.32
N PRO A 869 6.72 -19.39 -30.85
CA PRO A 869 7.75 -20.42 -30.66
C PRO A 869 9.10 -19.97 -31.23
N GLN A 870 9.12 -19.30 -32.38
CA GLN A 870 10.35 -18.75 -32.99
C GLN A 870 11.02 -17.71 -32.08
N ALA A 871 10.23 -16.85 -31.42
CA ALA A 871 10.75 -15.85 -30.51
C ALA A 871 11.39 -16.50 -29.26
N LEU A 872 10.71 -17.50 -28.70
CA LEU A 872 11.16 -18.30 -27.56
C LEU A 872 12.43 -19.10 -27.89
N ILE A 873 12.53 -19.69 -29.08
CA ILE A 873 13.72 -20.42 -29.54
C ILE A 873 14.94 -19.49 -29.64
N LEU A 874 14.78 -18.28 -30.20
CA LEU A 874 15.88 -17.31 -30.26
C LEU A 874 16.33 -16.89 -28.85
N LEU A 875 15.40 -16.71 -27.91
CA LEU A 875 15.73 -16.41 -26.51
C LEU A 875 16.43 -17.61 -25.83
N ALA A 876 16.01 -18.84 -26.13
CA ALA A 876 16.65 -20.05 -25.60
C ALA A 876 18.11 -20.16 -26.05
N HIS A 877 18.43 -19.77 -27.28
CA HIS A 877 19.82 -19.72 -27.76
C HIS A 877 20.62 -18.59 -27.09
N PHE A 878 20.00 -17.45 -26.78
CA PHE A 878 20.64 -16.41 -25.97
C PHE A 878 21.01 -16.90 -24.56
N CYS A 879 20.29 -17.87 -23.99
CA CYS A 879 20.64 -18.45 -22.69
C CYS A 879 22.06 -19.04 -22.64
N VAL A 880 22.63 -19.47 -23.76
CA VAL A 880 24.02 -19.97 -23.80
C VAL A 880 25.02 -18.85 -23.46
N LEU A 881 24.79 -17.64 -23.98
CA LEU A 881 25.57 -16.46 -23.62
C LEU A 881 25.34 -16.09 -22.15
N LEU A 882 24.09 -16.19 -21.69
CA LEU A 882 23.76 -15.89 -20.29
C LEU A 882 24.43 -16.85 -19.30
N GLU A 883 24.65 -18.12 -19.67
CA GLU A 883 25.41 -19.09 -18.85
C GLU A 883 26.89 -18.71 -18.80
N GLU A 884 27.48 -18.26 -19.92
CA GLU A 884 28.84 -17.71 -19.94
C GLU A 884 28.95 -16.47 -19.05
N GLY A 885 27.93 -15.61 -19.06
CA GLY A 885 27.78 -14.51 -18.11
C GLY A 885 27.77 -14.97 -16.65
N GLY A 886 26.96 -15.99 -16.34
CA GLY A 886 26.86 -16.57 -14.99
C GLY A 886 28.19 -17.13 -14.46
N ALA A 887 29.08 -17.58 -15.34
CA ALA A 887 30.42 -18.05 -14.96
C ALA A 887 31.37 -16.92 -14.52
N HIS A 888 31.09 -15.67 -14.93
CA HIS A 888 31.96 -14.51 -14.69
C HIS A 888 31.35 -13.46 -13.75
N TYR A 889 30.02 -13.41 -13.64
CA TYR A 889 29.30 -12.38 -12.90
C TYR A 889 28.32 -13.03 -11.91
N TRP A 890 28.60 -12.88 -10.62
CA TRP A 890 27.87 -13.54 -9.53
C TRP A 890 26.35 -13.32 -9.59
N TYR A 891 25.90 -12.13 -10.03
CA TYR A 891 24.48 -11.82 -10.08
C TYR A 891 23.76 -12.52 -11.25
N MET A 892 24.47 -13.00 -12.26
CA MET A 892 23.91 -13.75 -13.38
C MET A 892 23.94 -15.28 -13.14
N GLU A 893 24.52 -15.73 -12.03
CA GLU A 893 24.71 -17.15 -11.76
C GLU A 893 23.36 -17.91 -11.73
N GLY A 894 23.27 -18.97 -12.52
CA GLY A 894 22.08 -19.79 -12.67
C GLY A 894 20.91 -19.13 -13.40
N ALA A 895 21.03 -17.89 -13.90
CA ALA A 895 19.95 -17.20 -14.61
C ALA A 895 19.58 -17.91 -15.92
N ALA A 896 20.58 -18.40 -16.66
CA ALA A 896 20.36 -19.16 -17.89
C ALA A 896 19.59 -20.46 -17.64
N LYS A 897 19.96 -21.23 -16.61
CA LYS A 897 19.25 -22.46 -16.20
C LYS A 897 17.79 -22.18 -15.87
N ARG A 898 17.54 -21.16 -15.04
CA ARG A 898 16.17 -20.75 -14.69
C ARG A 898 15.34 -20.38 -15.92
N LEU A 899 15.92 -19.60 -16.84
CA LEU A 899 15.22 -19.14 -18.04
C LEU A 899 14.94 -20.29 -19.01
N ILE A 900 15.95 -21.09 -19.35
CA ILE A 900 15.80 -22.14 -20.37
C ILE A 900 14.93 -23.32 -19.89
N SER A 901 15.01 -23.71 -18.61
CA SER A 901 14.10 -24.73 -18.06
C SER A 901 12.64 -24.32 -18.20
N ALA A 902 12.39 -23.03 -18.00
CA ALA A 902 11.05 -22.51 -18.08
C ALA A 902 10.63 -22.39 -19.57
N LEU A 903 11.47 -21.90 -20.49
CA LEU A 903 11.19 -21.92 -21.94
C LEU A 903 10.85 -23.34 -22.46
N ASN A 904 11.58 -24.35 -22.00
CA ASN A 904 11.32 -25.76 -22.34
C ASN A 904 9.94 -26.25 -21.85
N GLY A 905 9.43 -25.70 -20.75
CA GLY A 905 8.10 -26.01 -20.22
C GLY A 905 6.94 -25.38 -21.00
N VAL A 906 7.20 -24.34 -21.81
CA VAL A 906 6.17 -23.65 -22.61
C VAL A 906 6.16 -24.11 -24.07
N LEU A 907 7.31 -24.52 -24.60
CA LEU A 907 7.41 -24.98 -25.99
C LEU A 907 6.76 -26.35 -26.17
N ASP A 908 5.86 -26.44 -27.17
CA ASP A 908 5.30 -27.72 -27.60
C ASP A 908 6.40 -28.68 -28.09
N ASP A 909 6.13 -29.99 -28.00
CA ASP A 909 7.11 -31.03 -28.30
C ASP A 909 7.70 -30.96 -29.72
N GLU A 910 6.94 -30.41 -30.68
CA GLU A 910 7.41 -30.21 -32.06
C GLU A 910 8.55 -29.19 -32.17
N TRP A 911 8.63 -28.23 -31.25
CA TRP A 911 9.63 -27.15 -31.25
C TRP A 911 10.86 -27.48 -30.39
N LYS A 912 10.76 -28.45 -29.47
CA LYS A 912 11.85 -28.85 -28.56
C LYS A 912 13.16 -29.26 -29.25
N PRO A 913 13.17 -29.92 -30.44
CA PRO A 913 14.42 -30.22 -31.14
C PRO A 913 15.28 -28.99 -31.43
N TRP A 914 14.67 -27.82 -31.59
CA TRP A 914 15.37 -26.56 -31.86
C TRP A 914 16.11 -26.00 -30.64
N ILE A 915 15.75 -26.41 -29.42
CA ILE A 915 16.42 -25.95 -28.18
C ILE A 915 17.31 -27.02 -27.55
N ALA A 916 17.53 -28.15 -28.22
CA ALA A 916 18.38 -29.24 -27.73
C ALA A 916 19.84 -28.81 -27.50
N TRP A 917 20.42 -28.03 -28.42
CA TRP A 917 21.80 -27.55 -28.29
C TRP A 917 21.99 -26.56 -27.12
N PRO A 918 21.12 -25.54 -26.93
CA PRO A 918 21.18 -24.72 -25.74
C PRO A 918 21.06 -25.51 -24.43
N LEU A 919 20.16 -26.51 -24.35
CA LEU A 919 20.01 -27.37 -23.18
C LEU A 919 21.29 -28.17 -22.87
N GLU A 920 21.94 -28.72 -23.92
CA GLU A 920 23.22 -29.43 -23.81
C GLU A 920 24.32 -28.50 -23.29
N LYS A 921 24.48 -27.31 -23.88
CA LYS A 921 25.52 -26.35 -23.48
C LYS A 921 25.37 -25.86 -22.04
N ILE A 922 24.14 -25.79 -21.53
CA ILE A 922 23.82 -25.32 -20.17
C ILE A 922 23.83 -26.48 -19.15
N ASN A 923 24.12 -27.72 -19.59
CA ASN A 923 24.15 -28.94 -18.77
C ASN A 923 22.82 -29.24 -18.05
N ILE A 924 21.69 -29.09 -18.75
CA ILE A 924 20.39 -29.55 -18.26
C ILE A 924 20.12 -30.92 -18.89
N ILE A 925 20.44 -31.99 -18.17
CA ILE A 925 20.26 -33.37 -18.62
C ILE A 925 18.94 -33.87 -18.00
N ASP A 926 17.97 -34.18 -18.87
CA ASP A 926 16.63 -34.71 -18.60
C ASP A 926 15.62 -33.77 -17.89
N VAL A 927 14.72 -33.18 -18.68
CA VAL A 927 13.35 -32.76 -18.26
C VAL A 927 12.35 -33.36 -19.25
#